data_AF-A0A2T1EBJ4-F1
#
_entry.id   AF-A0A2T1EBJ4-F1
#
_cell.length_a   1.000
_cell.length_b   1.000
_cell.length_c   1.000
_cell.angle_alpha   90.00
_cell.angle_beta   90.00
_cell.angle_gamma   90.00
#
_symmetry.space_group_name_H-M   'P 1'
#
loop_
_entity.id
_entity.type
_entity.pdbx_description
1 polymer ?
#
loop_
_entity_poly.entity_id
_entity_poly.type
_entity_poly.pdbx_seq_one_letter_code
_entity_poly.pdbx_strand_id
1 'polypeptide(L)'
;MLETIKKWLDGERRVLITASAVASTVIVLRCFGFLQAWEWAAFDRFVRWRPAEPIDSRITIVEINEADLQKYGYPISDAVLAQLLQKLHALKPRAIGLDIYRDLPTQPGNAELLKTFKTIPNLIGIELMPHETRIGVRPPPVLDTLSRIGFNNVVIDADGKVRRALLYAWPGDGKTHESFALKLALLYLEREGISPEPATVNPKYLQLGKGVFQPFEPNDGAYVRSDSRGYQILANLRGPIGSFRTVSMSDVLSGKVPADFVRSRAVLIGSTAPSLKDFNQNSYSSGLFAPPQLIPGVELQAHFLSQILSAALDGRPGIKVWPEAAEWLWILLWSWAGASVSWNVRSIGRSACCLLSICLGLSATLYLAFLAGLWLPLIPPILSLLGSGCAVVGYLAQLQEELKRSKEFLQSLIDTIPDPIFVKDRNHRWVVLNQAYCRFIGYPLEVLTSRTDYDLFPQAEADIFWQHDELVLQTYQPLENEECFTDAHGITHLISTKRSLHKDAAGNLFLVGAIRDITDRKLREDALEQKNAELSHQAYHDALTGLSNRKMFYECLHSSLERASSNQELVALLFLDLDGFKLINDTLGHNVGDLLLQAVASRLKKCLRGSDTISRLGGDEFTVILPAIPGREEAAKVAEKICEAIMQPFIFEEHTVSVTTSIGISLYPIDGQESDILVKNADAAMYRAKEFGKNQYQFY
;
A
#
# COMPACT_ATOMS: atom_id res chain seq x y z
N MET A 1 5.80 -7.49 26.38
CA MET A 1 7.27 -7.37 26.24
C MET A 1 7.80 -8.26 25.11
N LEU A 2 7.57 -9.58 25.14
CA LEU A 2 7.98 -10.51 24.08
C LEU A 2 7.38 -10.20 22.68
N GLU A 3 6.09 -9.87 22.58
CA GLU A 3 5.49 -9.47 21.30
C GLU A 3 6.01 -8.13 20.76
N THR A 4 6.35 -7.20 21.67
CA THR A 4 6.93 -5.90 21.33
C THR A 4 8.33 -6.07 20.76
N ILE A 5 9.13 -6.95 21.36
CA ILE A 5 10.47 -7.32 20.88
C ILE A 5 10.38 -8.06 19.54
N LYS A 6 9.41 -8.97 19.37
CA LYS A 6 9.20 -9.70 18.11
C LYS A 6 8.79 -8.78 16.97
N LYS A 7 7.85 -7.85 17.19
CA LYS A 7 7.46 -6.82 16.21
C LYS A 7 8.61 -5.86 15.87
N TRP A 8 9.47 -5.54 16.84
CA TRP A 8 10.66 -4.73 16.61
C TRP A 8 11.71 -5.50 15.78
N LEU A 9 11.99 -6.75 16.12
CA LEU A 9 12.89 -7.65 15.37
C LEU A 9 12.41 -7.87 13.93
N ASP A 10 11.11 -8.06 13.71
CA ASP A 10 10.55 -8.24 12.36
C ASP A 10 10.63 -6.95 11.52
N GLY A 11 10.49 -5.78 12.14
CA GLY A 11 10.67 -4.48 11.50
C GLY A 11 12.13 -4.23 11.11
N GLU A 12 13.05 -4.44 12.05
CA GLU A 12 14.50 -4.30 11.82
C GLU A 12 15.00 -5.29 10.76
N ARG A 13 14.48 -6.52 10.73
CA ARG A 13 14.83 -7.51 9.69
C ARG A 13 14.49 -7.00 8.29
N ARG A 14 13.34 -6.35 8.10
CA ARG A 14 12.93 -5.81 6.79
C ARG A 14 13.82 -4.64 6.36
N VAL A 15 14.07 -3.71 7.28
CA VAL A 15 15.00 -2.60 7.07
C VAL A 15 16.37 -3.12 6.65
N LEU A 16 16.89 -4.13 7.34
CA LEU A 16 18.20 -4.72 7.05
C LEU A 16 18.25 -5.42 5.68
N ILE A 17 17.20 -6.16 5.29
CA ILE A 17 17.12 -6.81 3.98
C ILE A 17 17.09 -5.76 2.86
N THR A 18 16.22 -4.77 2.96
CA THR A 18 16.10 -3.71 1.96
C THR A 18 17.39 -2.91 1.85
N ALA A 19 17.98 -2.51 2.98
CA ALA A 19 19.23 -1.78 3.02
C ALA A 19 20.39 -2.58 2.40
N SER A 20 20.52 -3.87 2.73
CA SER A 20 21.57 -4.73 2.18
C SER A 20 21.40 -4.96 0.68
N ALA A 21 20.17 -5.14 0.19
CA ALA A 21 19.89 -5.32 -1.23
C ALA A 21 20.26 -4.07 -2.03
N VAL A 22 19.79 -2.90 -1.60
CA VAL A 22 20.10 -1.62 -2.25
C VAL A 22 21.58 -1.31 -2.20
N ALA A 23 22.24 -1.48 -1.04
CA ALA A 23 23.68 -1.26 -0.90
C ALA A 23 24.47 -2.17 -1.85
N SER A 24 24.12 -3.45 -1.93
CA SER A 24 24.75 -4.40 -2.85
C SER A 24 24.59 -3.96 -4.31
N THR A 25 23.39 -3.53 -4.72
CA THR A 25 23.17 -3.00 -6.06
C THR A 25 24.03 -1.78 -6.35
N VAL A 26 24.10 -0.82 -5.42
CA VAL A 26 24.92 0.39 -5.60
C VAL A 26 26.41 0.07 -5.63
N ILE A 27 26.90 -0.86 -4.80
CA ILE A 27 28.28 -1.35 -4.83
C ILE A 27 28.59 -1.99 -6.19
N VAL A 28 27.69 -2.84 -6.71
CA VAL A 28 27.86 -3.43 -8.05
C VAL A 28 27.94 -2.35 -9.12
N LEU A 29 27.02 -1.38 -9.12
CA LEU A 29 27.06 -0.26 -10.08
C LEU A 29 28.37 0.53 -10.00
N ARG A 30 28.89 0.73 -8.78
CA ARG A 30 30.18 1.37 -8.52
C ARG A 30 31.35 0.53 -9.07
N CYS A 31 31.40 -0.78 -8.81
CA CYS A 31 32.48 -1.65 -9.30
C CYS A 31 32.57 -1.73 -10.83
N PHE A 32 31.48 -1.46 -11.54
CA PHE A 32 31.45 -1.35 -13.01
C PHE A 32 31.74 0.07 -13.54
N GLY A 33 31.96 1.06 -12.66
CA GLY A 33 32.27 2.43 -13.05
C GLY A 33 31.06 3.26 -13.51
N PHE A 34 29.82 2.76 -13.38
CA PHE A 34 28.62 3.49 -13.85
C PHE A 34 28.39 4.81 -13.10
N LEU A 35 28.92 4.93 -11.88
CA LEU A 35 28.78 6.14 -11.05
C LEU A 35 29.96 7.12 -11.18
N GLN A 36 31.03 6.73 -11.87
CA GLN A 36 32.31 7.46 -11.90
C GLN A 36 32.19 8.87 -12.49
N ALA A 37 31.48 9.02 -13.62
CA ALA A 37 31.32 10.33 -14.26
C ALA A 37 30.59 11.35 -13.38
N TRP A 38 29.61 10.88 -12.59
CA TRP A 38 28.80 11.72 -11.71
C TRP A 38 29.63 12.17 -10.50
N GLU A 39 30.48 11.29 -9.98
CA GLU A 39 31.42 11.63 -8.92
C GLU A 39 32.50 12.60 -9.37
N TRP A 40 33.07 12.43 -10.56
CA TRP A 40 34.02 13.41 -11.10
C TRP A 40 33.37 14.78 -11.28
N ALA A 41 32.11 14.83 -11.72
CA ALA A 41 31.36 16.07 -11.78
C ALA A 41 31.12 16.69 -10.38
N ALA A 42 30.87 15.87 -9.36
CA ALA A 42 30.75 16.33 -7.97
C ALA A 42 32.10 16.85 -7.43
N PHE A 43 33.20 16.14 -7.68
CA PHE A 43 34.55 16.58 -7.34
C PHE A 43 34.89 17.92 -8.00
N ASP A 44 34.67 18.07 -9.30
CA ASP A 44 34.92 19.32 -10.02
C ASP A 44 34.03 20.47 -9.51
N ARG A 45 32.82 20.15 -9.04
CA ARG A 45 31.96 21.12 -8.37
C ARG A 45 32.56 21.59 -7.05
N PHE A 46 33.01 20.65 -6.23
CA PHE A 46 33.65 20.97 -4.95
C PHE A 46 34.92 21.81 -5.15
N VAL A 47 35.76 21.48 -6.14
CA VAL A 47 36.95 22.28 -6.50
C VAL A 47 36.57 23.73 -6.83
N ARG A 48 35.54 23.93 -7.67
CA ARG A 48 35.09 25.28 -8.08
C ARG A 48 34.45 26.08 -6.95
N TRP A 49 33.84 25.43 -5.97
CA TRP A 49 33.27 26.08 -4.80
C TRP A 49 34.31 26.42 -3.74
N ARG A 50 35.56 25.97 -3.85
CA ARG A 50 36.58 26.30 -2.85
C ARG A 50 36.78 27.82 -2.76
N PRO A 51 37.10 28.34 -1.56
CA PRO A 51 37.59 29.70 -1.42
C PRO A 51 38.80 29.93 -2.33
N ALA A 52 38.89 31.12 -2.93
CA ALA A 52 40.02 31.46 -3.79
C ALA A 52 41.32 31.50 -2.97
N GLU A 53 42.33 30.77 -3.43
CA GLU A 53 43.67 30.85 -2.85
C GLU A 53 44.43 32.07 -3.41
N PRO A 54 45.32 32.68 -2.62
CA PRO A 54 46.16 33.76 -3.12
C PRO A 54 47.10 33.27 -4.22
N ILE A 55 47.45 34.18 -5.13
CA ILE A 55 48.43 33.97 -6.20
C ILE A 55 49.75 33.45 -5.59
N ASP A 56 50.30 32.38 -6.16
CA ASP A 56 51.58 31.84 -5.69
C ASP A 56 52.73 32.76 -6.08
N SER A 57 53.23 33.52 -5.10
CA SER A 57 54.32 34.48 -5.33
C SER A 57 55.66 33.80 -5.65
N ARG A 58 55.82 32.50 -5.46
CA ARG A 58 57.07 31.78 -5.77
C ARG A 58 57.22 31.45 -7.24
N ILE A 59 56.14 31.52 -8.02
CA ILE A 59 56.09 31.12 -9.42
C ILE A 59 55.79 32.33 -10.29
N THR A 60 56.43 32.43 -11.45
CA THR A 60 56.11 33.42 -12.47
C THR A 60 56.14 32.79 -13.84
N ILE A 61 55.10 33.02 -14.62
CA ILE A 61 54.97 32.54 -15.99
C ILE A 61 55.45 33.66 -16.92
N VAL A 62 56.43 33.34 -17.75
CA VAL A 62 56.79 34.14 -18.92
C VAL A 62 56.02 33.57 -20.08
N GLU A 63 54.90 34.21 -20.40
CA GLU A 63 54.04 33.75 -21.47
C GLU A 63 54.59 34.14 -22.84
N ILE A 64 54.39 33.25 -23.80
CA ILE A 64 54.51 33.54 -25.23
C ILE A 64 53.08 33.62 -25.75
N ASN A 65 52.59 34.84 -25.90
CA ASN A 65 51.23 35.10 -26.37
C ASN A 65 51.19 35.32 -27.89
N GLU A 66 50.00 35.54 -28.45
CA GLU A 66 49.82 35.71 -29.89
C GLU A 66 50.59 36.92 -30.45
N ALA A 67 50.71 38.00 -29.67
CA ALA A 67 51.48 39.19 -30.07
C ALA A 67 52.99 38.90 -30.13
N ASP A 68 53.50 38.06 -29.22
CA ASP A 68 54.88 37.59 -29.26
C ASP A 68 55.14 36.73 -30.51
N LEU A 69 54.23 35.83 -30.86
CA LEU A 69 54.36 35.00 -32.07
C LEU A 69 54.29 35.82 -33.36
N GLN A 70 53.43 36.83 -33.43
CA GLN A 70 53.38 37.74 -34.57
C GLN A 70 54.66 38.55 -34.74
N LYS A 71 55.30 38.93 -33.63
CA LYS A 71 56.51 39.77 -33.63
C LYS A 71 57.79 38.98 -33.89
N TYR A 72 57.93 37.79 -33.30
CA TYR A 72 59.17 37.00 -33.33
C TYR A 72 59.08 35.74 -34.20
N GLY A 73 57.90 35.41 -34.72
CA GLY A 73 57.64 34.22 -35.54
C GLY A 73 57.45 32.95 -34.72
N TYR A 74 56.95 31.90 -35.39
CA TYR A 74 56.85 30.54 -34.87
C TYR A 74 57.40 29.51 -35.88
N PRO A 75 58.24 28.55 -35.47
CA PRO A 75 58.87 28.46 -34.16
C PRO A 75 59.76 29.68 -33.87
N ILE A 76 59.79 30.13 -32.61
CA ILE A 76 60.68 31.23 -32.18
C ILE A 76 62.12 30.87 -32.54
N SER A 77 62.97 31.81 -32.96
CA SER A 77 64.37 31.51 -33.28
C SER A 77 65.23 31.23 -32.06
N ASP A 78 66.29 30.45 -32.22
CA ASP A 78 67.21 30.09 -31.13
C ASP A 78 67.94 31.32 -30.55
N ALA A 79 68.21 32.34 -31.38
CA ALA A 79 68.80 33.61 -30.93
C ALA A 79 67.88 34.35 -29.95
N VAL A 80 66.59 34.46 -30.26
CA VAL A 80 65.61 35.13 -29.39
C VAL A 80 65.44 34.36 -28.09
N LEU A 81 65.39 33.03 -28.16
CA LEU A 81 65.27 32.19 -26.97
C LEU A 81 66.53 32.26 -26.09
N ALA A 82 67.72 32.27 -26.68
CA ALA A 82 68.98 32.46 -25.95
C ALA A 82 68.99 33.82 -25.24
N GLN A 83 68.58 34.90 -25.92
CA GLN A 83 68.50 36.24 -25.34
C GLN A 83 67.50 36.30 -24.18
N LEU A 84 66.33 35.68 -24.32
CA LEU A 84 65.32 35.57 -23.26
C LEU A 84 65.91 34.89 -22.02
N LEU A 85 66.52 33.73 -22.20
CA LEU A 85 67.11 32.95 -21.12
C LEU A 85 68.26 33.69 -20.42
N GLN A 86 69.13 34.36 -21.17
CA GLN A 86 70.21 35.18 -20.60
C GLN A 86 69.67 36.35 -19.78
N LYS A 87 68.64 37.05 -20.26
CA LYS A 87 67.99 38.14 -19.51
C LYS A 87 67.32 37.65 -18.22
N LEU A 88 66.62 36.53 -18.28
CA LEU A 88 66.03 35.91 -17.09
C LEU A 88 67.11 35.47 -16.12
N HIS A 89 68.19 34.83 -16.59
CA HIS A 89 69.30 34.40 -15.75
C HIS A 89 69.98 35.57 -15.02
N ALA A 90 70.14 36.73 -15.69
CA ALA A 90 70.68 37.93 -15.07
C ALA A 90 69.87 38.43 -13.85
N LEU A 91 68.55 38.15 -13.83
CA LEU A 91 67.67 38.47 -12.70
C LEU A 91 67.74 37.47 -11.54
N LYS A 92 68.56 36.41 -11.66
CA LYS A 92 68.83 35.38 -10.64
C LYS A 92 67.58 34.65 -10.12
N PRO A 93 66.78 34.01 -10.98
CA PRO A 93 65.71 33.10 -10.55
C PRO A 93 66.28 31.89 -9.82
N ARG A 94 65.45 31.19 -9.05
CA ARG A 94 65.82 29.92 -8.40
C ARG A 94 65.84 28.78 -9.42
N ALA A 95 64.80 28.67 -10.23
CA ALA A 95 64.69 27.68 -11.30
C ALA A 95 64.08 28.32 -12.55
N ILE A 96 64.51 27.89 -13.73
CA ILE A 96 63.95 28.28 -15.02
C ILE A 96 63.48 27.00 -15.71
N GLY A 97 62.18 26.91 -16.00
CA GLY A 97 61.58 25.87 -16.80
C GLY A 97 61.30 26.37 -18.20
N LEU A 98 61.79 25.65 -19.20
CA LEU A 98 61.51 25.91 -20.60
C LEU A 98 60.48 24.89 -21.12
N ASP A 99 59.21 25.26 -21.06
CA ASP A 99 58.07 24.47 -21.56
C ASP A 99 57.88 24.73 -23.08
N ILE A 100 58.95 24.47 -23.83
CA ILE A 100 58.99 24.59 -25.30
C ILE A 100 59.76 23.41 -25.83
N TYR A 101 59.14 22.64 -26.73
CA TYR A 101 59.81 21.54 -27.41
C TYR A 101 60.92 22.08 -28.32
N ARG A 102 62.13 21.55 -28.15
CA ARG A 102 63.32 22.02 -28.87
C ARG A 102 64.27 20.87 -29.22
N ASP A 103 63.72 19.88 -29.90
CA ASP A 103 64.44 18.70 -30.43
C ASP A 103 65.28 19.05 -31.66
N LEU A 104 64.80 19.98 -32.50
CA LEU A 104 65.44 20.43 -33.73
C LEU A 104 65.95 21.88 -33.63
N PRO A 105 67.06 22.22 -34.32
CA PRO A 105 67.61 23.57 -34.33
C PRO A 105 66.71 24.55 -35.11
N THR A 106 66.61 25.78 -34.63
CA THR A 106 65.80 26.84 -35.25
C THR A 106 66.63 28.09 -35.46
N GLN A 107 67.05 28.30 -36.70
CA GLN A 107 67.94 29.40 -37.06
C GLN A 107 67.23 30.77 -37.02
N PRO A 108 67.96 31.87 -36.80
CA PRO A 108 69.38 31.93 -36.43
C PRO A 108 69.62 31.68 -34.93
N GLY A 109 70.86 31.34 -34.57
CA GLY A 109 71.33 31.40 -33.17
C GLY A 109 71.46 30.08 -32.41
N ASN A 110 71.41 28.93 -33.10
CA ASN A 110 71.47 27.62 -32.44
C ASN A 110 72.72 27.44 -31.55
N ALA A 111 73.91 27.83 -32.04
CA ALA A 111 75.15 27.74 -31.26
C ALA A 111 75.10 28.56 -29.96
N GLU A 112 74.44 29.73 -29.98
CA GLU A 112 74.28 30.58 -28.81
C GLU A 112 73.30 29.96 -27.80
N LEU A 113 72.20 29.38 -28.29
CA LEU A 113 71.25 28.67 -27.42
C LEU A 113 71.90 27.47 -26.75
N LEU A 114 72.65 26.65 -27.48
CA LEU A 114 73.38 25.50 -26.92
C LEU A 114 74.42 25.95 -25.88
N LYS A 115 75.11 27.07 -26.11
CA LYS A 115 76.01 27.68 -25.11
C LYS A 115 75.23 28.15 -23.87
N THR A 116 74.08 28.77 -24.08
CA THR A 116 73.18 29.24 -23.01
C THR A 116 72.68 28.08 -22.16
N PHE A 117 72.30 26.97 -22.78
CA PHE A 117 71.93 25.72 -22.09
C PHE A 117 73.07 25.22 -21.20
N LYS A 118 74.32 25.21 -21.67
CA LYS A 118 75.47 24.80 -20.84
C LYS A 118 75.76 25.77 -19.69
N THR A 119 75.53 27.07 -19.90
CA THR A 119 75.97 28.13 -18.97
C THR A 119 74.99 28.39 -17.83
N ILE A 120 73.69 28.25 -18.07
CA ILE A 120 72.65 28.51 -17.06
C ILE A 120 72.42 27.21 -16.28
N PRO A 121 72.92 27.02 -15.04
CA PRO A 121 72.86 25.74 -14.33
C PRO A 121 71.43 25.35 -13.94
N ASN A 122 70.60 26.35 -13.64
CA ASN A 122 69.24 26.19 -13.12
C ASN A 122 68.16 26.19 -14.20
N LEU A 123 68.50 25.77 -15.42
CA LEU A 123 67.57 25.62 -16.54
C LEU A 123 67.17 24.16 -16.72
N ILE A 124 65.87 23.90 -16.78
CA ILE A 124 65.27 22.60 -17.09
C ILE A 124 64.50 22.72 -18.40
N GLY A 125 64.74 21.81 -19.34
CA GLY A 125 63.96 21.66 -20.56
C GLY A 125 62.92 20.55 -20.46
N ILE A 126 62.07 20.43 -21.48
CA ILE A 126 61.04 19.39 -21.57
C ILE A 126 61.37 18.32 -22.59
N GLU A 127 60.78 17.15 -22.36
CA GLU A 127 60.55 16.11 -23.37
C GLU A 127 59.07 15.71 -23.36
N LEU A 128 58.57 15.14 -24.46
CA LEU A 128 57.29 14.44 -24.46
C LEU A 128 57.57 12.96 -24.62
N MET A 129 57.33 12.18 -23.56
CA MET A 129 57.51 10.74 -23.66
C MET A 129 56.44 10.15 -24.60
N PRO A 130 56.81 9.17 -25.42
CA PRO A 130 55.85 8.48 -26.27
C PRO A 130 54.79 7.76 -25.43
N HIS A 131 53.56 7.74 -25.93
CA HIS A 131 52.47 6.96 -25.35
C HIS A 131 51.65 6.31 -26.47
N GLU A 132 50.77 5.36 -26.16
CA GLU A 132 50.06 4.49 -27.13
C GLU A 132 49.47 5.24 -28.34
N THR A 133 49.06 6.50 -28.16
CA THR A 133 48.46 7.35 -29.20
C THR A 133 49.26 8.60 -29.57
N ARG A 134 50.40 8.89 -28.91
CA ARG A 134 51.18 10.12 -29.12
C ARG A 134 52.64 9.81 -29.45
N ILE A 135 53.11 10.37 -30.55
CA ILE A 135 54.53 10.38 -30.90
C ILE A 135 55.26 11.26 -29.89
N GLY A 136 56.30 10.71 -29.26
CA GLY A 136 57.14 11.45 -28.32
C GLY A 136 57.99 12.51 -29.03
N VAL A 137 58.36 13.55 -28.30
CA VAL A 137 59.27 14.61 -28.76
C VAL A 137 60.53 14.53 -27.93
N ARG A 138 61.67 14.40 -28.60
CA ARG A 138 62.97 14.24 -27.93
C ARG A 138 63.36 15.52 -27.19
N PRO A 139 64.11 15.41 -26.09
CA PRO A 139 64.64 16.58 -25.42
C PRO A 139 65.74 17.28 -26.23
N PRO A 140 66.07 18.54 -25.91
CA PRO A 140 67.28 19.19 -26.39
C PRO A 140 68.54 18.39 -26.00
N PRO A 141 69.40 17.97 -26.94
CA PRO A 141 70.51 17.02 -26.66
C PRO A 141 71.48 17.47 -25.57
N VAL A 142 71.74 18.78 -25.49
CA VAL A 142 72.63 19.36 -24.47
C VAL A 142 72.02 19.32 -23.08
N LEU A 143 70.70 19.49 -22.94
CA LEU A 143 70.06 19.44 -21.63
C LEU A 143 69.87 17.98 -21.17
N ASP A 144 69.63 17.07 -22.11
CA ASP A 144 69.56 15.62 -21.86
C ASP A 144 70.88 15.06 -21.32
N THR A 145 72.01 15.34 -21.98
CA THR A 145 73.35 14.95 -21.49
C THR A 145 73.68 15.53 -20.11
N LEU A 146 73.05 16.64 -19.72
CA LEU A 146 73.25 17.28 -18.43
C LEU A 146 72.21 16.85 -17.38
N SER A 147 71.33 15.89 -17.70
CA SER A 147 70.24 15.41 -16.83
C SER A 147 69.30 16.53 -16.34
N ARG A 148 69.07 17.52 -17.21
CA ARG A 148 68.23 18.71 -16.94
C ARG A 148 66.99 18.75 -17.83
N ILE A 149 66.34 17.59 -17.90
CA ILE A 149 65.09 17.37 -18.62
C ILE A 149 64.06 16.84 -17.63
N GLY A 150 62.81 17.26 -17.80
CA GLY A 150 61.67 16.57 -17.22
C GLY A 150 60.58 16.37 -18.27
N PHE A 151 59.81 15.28 -18.15
CA PHE A 151 58.76 15.00 -19.12
C PHE A 151 57.54 15.91 -18.90
N ASN A 152 56.89 16.30 -20.00
CA ASN A 152 55.70 17.16 -20.01
C ASN A 152 54.39 16.38 -20.21
N ASN A 153 54.42 15.07 -20.03
CA ASN A 153 53.23 14.22 -20.13
C ASN A 153 52.19 14.59 -19.07
N VAL A 154 50.93 14.69 -19.52
CA VAL A 154 49.75 14.89 -18.67
C VAL A 154 48.87 13.66 -18.71
N VAL A 155 48.23 13.35 -17.58
CA VAL A 155 47.29 12.25 -17.48
C VAL A 155 45.88 12.79 -17.70
N ILE A 156 45.25 12.37 -18.79
CA ILE A 156 43.91 12.81 -19.18
C ILE A 156 42.92 11.71 -18.81
N ASP A 157 41.91 12.05 -18.00
CA ASP A 157 40.83 11.15 -17.64
C ASP A 157 39.86 10.95 -18.81
N ALA A 158 38.98 9.95 -18.71
CA ALA A 158 38.06 9.58 -19.79
C ALA A 158 37.10 10.71 -20.23
N ASP A 159 36.86 11.72 -19.39
CA ASP A 159 36.05 12.90 -19.73
C ASP A 159 36.89 14.07 -20.31
N GLY A 160 38.17 13.84 -20.61
CA GLY A 160 39.06 14.81 -21.24
C GLY A 160 39.75 15.77 -20.29
N LYS A 161 39.59 15.62 -18.96
CA LYS A 161 40.19 16.52 -17.96
C LYS A 161 41.40 15.94 -17.27
N VAL A 162 42.26 16.82 -16.82
CA VAL A 162 43.44 16.51 -16.02
C VAL A 162 43.12 16.75 -14.55
N ARG A 163 43.02 15.65 -13.80
CA ARG A 163 42.86 15.64 -12.32
C ARG A 163 43.99 14.92 -11.61
N ARG A 164 44.96 14.44 -12.36
CA ARG A 164 46.10 13.66 -11.86
C ARG A 164 47.39 14.28 -12.37
N ALA A 165 48.40 14.34 -11.51
CA ALA A 165 49.73 14.78 -11.85
C ALA A 165 50.68 13.58 -11.81
N LEU A 166 51.52 13.43 -12.83
CA LEU A 166 52.55 12.40 -12.88
C LEU A 166 53.84 12.99 -12.31
N LEU A 167 54.46 12.33 -11.33
CA LEU A 167 55.70 12.76 -10.69
C LEU A 167 56.91 12.03 -11.27
N TYR A 168 56.81 10.70 -11.40
CA TYR A 168 57.82 9.83 -11.98
C TYR A 168 57.22 8.90 -13.04
N ALA A 169 58.02 8.49 -14.01
CA ALA A 169 57.65 7.50 -15.01
C ALA A 169 58.80 6.51 -15.28
N TRP A 170 58.43 5.29 -15.67
CA TRP A 170 59.36 4.21 -16.01
C TRP A 170 58.99 3.63 -17.38
N PRO A 171 59.42 4.25 -18.49
CA PRO A 171 59.03 3.86 -19.84
C PRO A 171 59.67 2.54 -20.32
N GLY A 172 60.54 1.92 -19.52
CA GLY A 172 61.19 0.64 -19.83
C GLY A 172 62.63 0.76 -20.35
N ASP A 173 63.21 1.96 -20.32
CA ASP A 173 64.60 2.23 -20.70
C ASP A 173 65.61 2.03 -19.54
N GLY A 174 65.12 1.57 -18.38
CA GLY A 174 65.92 1.34 -17.18
C GLY A 174 66.22 2.60 -16.36
N LYS A 175 65.73 3.78 -16.76
CA LYS A 175 65.89 5.03 -16.02
C LYS A 175 64.59 5.48 -15.37
N THR A 176 64.70 6.20 -14.27
CA THR A 176 63.57 6.91 -13.68
C THR A 176 63.52 8.28 -14.33
N HIS A 177 62.41 8.58 -15.00
CA HIS A 177 62.17 9.90 -15.53
C HIS A 177 61.38 10.72 -14.51
N GLU A 178 61.75 11.99 -14.37
CA GLU A 178 61.09 12.96 -13.50
C GLU A 178 60.18 13.86 -14.34
N SER A 179 59.00 14.19 -13.82
CA SER A 179 58.13 15.17 -14.49
C SER A 179 58.78 16.53 -14.50
N PHE A 180 58.42 17.35 -15.49
CA PHE A 180 58.92 18.72 -15.60
C PHE A 180 58.66 19.53 -14.32
N ALA A 181 57.44 19.47 -13.79
CA ALA A 181 57.08 20.13 -12.54
C ALA A 181 57.89 19.62 -11.34
N LEU A 182 58.10 18.30 -11.21
CA LEU A 182 58.92 17.76 -10.13
C LEU A 182 60.38 18.19 -10.25
N LYS A 183 60.97 18.09 -11.45
CA LYS A 183 62.37 18.49 -11.70
C LYS A 183 62.62 19.94 -11.30
N LEU A 184 61.71 20.83 -11.68
CA LEU A 184 61.75 22.24 -11.28
C LEU A 184 61.57 22.43 -9.77
N ALA A 185 60.68 21.66 -9.15
CA ALA A 185 60.47 21.73 -7.71
C ALA A 185 61.73 21.31 -6.94
N LEU A 186 62.36 20.20 -7.32
CA LEU A 186 63.60 19.72 -6.68
C LEU A 186 64.72 20.74 -6.79
N LEU A 187 64.92 21.33 -7.97
CA LEU A 187 65.91 22.40 -8.18
C LEU A 187 65.61 23.66 -7.35
N TYR A 188 64.33 24.01 -7.17
CA TYR A 188 63.93 25.13 -6.32
C TYR A 188 64.18 24.84 -4.83
N LEU A 189 63.87 23.61 -4.41
CA LEU A 189 63.93 23.13 -3.02
C LEU A 189 65.35 22.80 -2.54
N GLU A 190 66.29 22.54 -3.46
CA GLU A 190 67.70 22.29 -3.13
C GLU A 190 68.31 23.41 -2.29
N ARG A 191 67.96 24.68 -2.56
CA ARG A 191 68.40 25.83 -1.76
C ARG A 191 67.83 25.89 -0.35
N GLU A 192 66.72 25.19 -0.12
CA GLU A 192 66.11 25.02 1.21
C GLU A 192 66.61 23.75 1.91
N GLY A 193 67.57 23.03 1.30
CA GLY A 193 68.12 21.78 1.84
C GLY A 193 67.13 20.61 1.82
N ILE A 194 66.12 20.66 0.96
CA ILE A 194 65.08 19.62 0.86
C ILE A 194 65.37 18.73 -0.35
N SER A 195 65.55 17.43 -0.09
CA SER A 195 65.72 16.38 -1.10
C SER A 195 64.58 15.34 -1.04
N PRO A 196 64.37 14.53 -2.11
CA PRO A 196 63.46 13.40 -2.09
C PRO A 196 63.85 12.35 -1.04
N GLU A 197 62.93 12.00 -0.15
CA GLU A 197 63.14 10.97 0.86
C GLU A 197 61.93 10.01 0.93
N PRO A 198 62.12 8.75 1.35
CA PRO A 198 61.02 7.86 1.70
C PRO A 198 60.23 8.42 2.90
N ALA A 199 58.90 8.44 2.81
CA ALA A 199 58.08 8.95 3.91
C ALA A 199 58.13 8.06 5.15
N THR A 200 58.07 8.68 6.34
CA THR A 200 58.08 7.94 7.62
C THR A 200 56.85 7.05 7.82
N VAL A 201 55.70 7.45 7.29
CA VAL A 201 54.42 6.70 7.39
C VAL A 201 54.42 5.46 6.50
N ASN A 202 55.02 5.55 5.32
CA ASN A 202 55.15 4.45 4.37
C ASN A 202 56.37 4.69 3.48
N PRO A 203 57.40 3.82 3.51
CA PRO A 203 58.62 3.98 2.72
C PRO A 203 58.41 4.02 1.20
N LYS A 204 57.24 3.61 0.69
CA LYS A 204 56.89 3.73 -0.73
C LYS A 204 56.43 5.13 -1.13
N TYR A 205 56.12 5.99 -0.15
CA TYR A 205 55.62 7.34 -0.41
C TYR A 205 56.78 8.31 -0.54
N LEU A 206 56.64 9.28 -1.44
CA LEU A 206 57.61 10.35 -1.60
C LEU A 206 57.35 11.40 -0.51
N GLN A 207 58.40 11.77 0.22
CA GLN A 207 58.39 12.91 1.11
C GLN A 207 59.35 13.99 0.61
N LEU A 208 58.86 15.23 0.57
CA LEU A 208 59.66 16.43 0.32
C LEU A 208 59.37 17.42 1.44
N GLY A 209 60.34 17.67 2.33
CA GLY A 209 60.15 18.54 3.48
C GLY A 209 58.95 18.11 4.34
N LYS A 210 57.94 18.98 4.45
CA LYS A 210 56.68 18.71 5.19
C LYS A 210 55.64 17.93 4.38
N GLY A 211 55.81 17.82 3.06
CA GLY A 211 54.82 17.25 2.14
C GLY A 211 55.02 15.76 1.95
N VAL A 212 53.96 14.98 2.13
CA VAL A 212 53.91 13.54 1.81
C VAL A 212 53.00 13.33 0.62
N PHE A 213 53.53 12.72 -0.43
CA PHE A 213 52.83 12.42 -1.67
C PHE A 213 52.50 10.94 -1.70
N GLN A 214 51.22 10.61 -1.58
CA GLN A 214 50.74 9.23 -1.71
C GLN A 214 50.53 8.91 -3.20
N PRO A 215 51.04 7.78 -3.71
CA PRO A 215 50.79 7.37 -5.08
C PRO A 215 49.31 7.02 -5.26
N PHE A 216 48.76 7.40 -6.41
CA PHE A 216 47.40 7.11 -6.82
C PHE A 216 47.22 5.62 -7.10
N GLU A 217 46.20 5.03 -6.50
CA GLU A 217 45.79 3.65 -6.75
C GLU A 217 44.61 3.58 -7.75
N PRO A 218 44.43 2.47 -8.50
CA PRO A 218 43.41 2.36 -9.55
C PRO A 218 41.96 2.64 -9.13
N ASN A 219 41.66 2.47 -7.83
CA ASN A 219 40.33 2.62 -7.25
C ASN A 219 40.23 3.79 -6.24
N ASP A 220 41.20 4.72 -6.26
CA ASP A 220 41.20 5.84 -5.31
C ASP A 220 39.99 6.77 -5.53
N GLY A 221 39.28 7.11 -4.47
CA GLY A 221 38.14 8.03 -4.53
C GLY A 221 37.07 7.49 -5.47
N ALA A 222 36.71 8.19 -6.54
CA ALA A 222 35.69 7.71 -7.47
C ALA A 222 36.21 6.92 -8.68
N TYR A 223 37.52 6.73 -8.79
CA TYR A 223 38.11 6.01 -9.90
C TYR A 223 37.83 4.51 -9.78
N VAL A 224 37.70 3.84 -10.94
CA VAL A 224 37.50 2.39 -11.01
C VAL A 224 38.46 1.83 -12.04
N ARG A 225 39.38 0.96 -11.60
CA ARG A 225 40.37 0.27 -12.45
C ARG A 225 41.11 1.21 -13.40
N SER A 226 41.42 2.42 -12.91
CA SER A 226 42.08 3.45 -13.73
C SER A 226 43.58 3.22 -13.83
N ASP A 227 44.19 3.70 -14.91
CA ASP A 227 45.63 3.56 -15.14
C ASP A 227 46.45 4.26 -14.04
N SER A 228 47.16 3.49 -13.23
CA SER A 228 48.05 3.95 -12.16
C SER A 228 49.53 3.79 -12.51
N ARG A 229 49.91 3.57 -13.78
CA ARG A 229 51.31 3.48 -14.20
C ARG A 229 52.08 4.76 -13.87
N GLY A 230 53.33 4.61 -13.44
CA GLY A 230 54.14 5.74 -12.97
C GLY A 230 53.76 6.18 -11.55
N TYR A 231 54.40 7.23 -11.05
CA TYR A 231 54.10 7.78 -9.74
C TYR A 231 53.09 8.92 -9.90
N GLN A 232 51.81 8.60 -9.89
CA GLN A 232 50.74 9.59 -10.05
C GLN A 232 50.23 10.08 -8.69
N ILE A 233 49.74 11.31 -8.62
CA ILE A 233 49.03 11.87 -7.46
C ILE A 233 47.77 12.59 -7.90
N LEU A 234 46.78 12.72 -7.01
CA LEU A 234 45.63 13.59 -7.26
C LEU A 234 46.07 15.06 -7.32
N ALA A 235 45.67 15.76 -8.37
CA ALA A 235 46.01 17.15 -8.59
C ALA A 235 45.19 18.04 -7.66
N ASN A 236 45.87 18.85 -6.84
CA ASN A 236 45.29 19.84 -5.96
C ASN A 236 45.57 21.25 -6.50
N LEU A 237 44.89 21.59 -7.59
CA LEU A 237 45.05 22.86 -8.30
C LEU A 237 44.75 24.04 -7.35
N ARG A 238 45.48 25.14 -7.55
CA ARG A 238 45.39 26.33 -6.68
C ARG A 238 44.17 27.20 -6.99
N GLY A 239 43.72 27.23 -8.24
CA GLY A 239 42.62 28.08 -8.67
C GLY A 239 42.35 27.97 -10.18
N PRO A 240 41.43 28.80 -10.70
CA PRO A 240 41.15 28.91 -12.13
C PRO A 240 42.31 29.61 -12.88
N ILE A 241 42.15 29.80 -14.19
CA ILE A 241 43.11 30.53 -15.03
C ILE A 241 43.42 31.93 -14.45
N GLY A 242 44.69 32.34 -14.49
CA GLY A 242 45.17 33.57 -13.86
C GLY A 242 45.58 33.40 -12.39
N SER A 243 45.80 32.17 -11.93
CA SER A 243 46.26 31.88 -10.56
C SER A 243 47.74 32.22 -10.31
N PHE A 244 48.47 32.57 -11.36
CA PHE A 244 49.90 32.86 -11.32
C PHE A 244 50.20 34.24 -11.88
N ARG A 245 51.32 34.80 -11.45
CA ARG A 245 51.84 36.02 -12.04
C ARG A 245 52.36 35.72 -13.44
N THR A 246 51.86 36.46 -14.42
CA THR A 246 52.23 36.28 -15.82
C THR A 246 52.86 37.57 -16.38
N VAL A 247 53.93 37.44 -17.16
CA VAL A 247 54.60 38.51 -17.90
C VAL A 247 54.86 38.05 -19.33
N SER A 248 54.76 38.95 -20.30
CA SER A 248 55.01 38.58 -21.70
C SER A 248 56.50 38.38 -21.99
N MET A 249 56.83 37.52 -22.96
CA MET A 249 58.19 37.37 -23.46
C MET A 249 58.75 38.71 -23.98
N SER A 250 57.92 39.49 -24.69
CA SER A 250 58.28 40.85 -25.14
C SER A 250 58.68 41.78 -24.00
N ASP A 251 58.00 41.74 -22.86
CA ASP A 251 58.32 42.60 -21.71
C ASP A 251 59.66 42.20 -21.07
N VAL A 252 59.95 40.90 -21.01
CA VAL A 252 61.26 40.42 -20.55
C VAL A 252 62.35 40.83 -21.52
N LEU A 253 62.14 40.63 -22.82
CA LEU A 253 63.09 41.00 -23.88
C LEU A 253 63.30 42.52 -23.99
N SER A 254 62.33 43.34 -23.58
CA SER A 254 62.48 44.80 -23.53
C SER A 254 62.96 45.34 -22.17
N GLY A 255 63.12 44.47 -21.17
CA GLY A 255 63.59 44.86 -19.83
C GLY A 255 62.56 45.63 -19.00
N LYS A 256 61.26 45.48 -19.32
CA LYS A 256 60.15 46.15 -18.61
C LYS A 256 59.67 45.38 -17.37
N VAL A 257 60.11 44.13 -17.20
CA VAL A 257 59.68 43.28 -16.08
C VAL A 257 60.42 43.67 -14.79
N PRO A 258 59.71 43.97 -13.70
CA PRO A 258 60.34 44.23 -12.40
C PRO A 258 61.20 43.06 -11.94
N ALA A 259 62.40 43.33 -11.42
CA ALA A 259 63.33 42.28 -10.99
C ALA A 259 62.71 41.33 -9.94
N ASP A 260 61.86 41.84 -9.06
CA ASP A 260 61.20 41.06 -8.01
C ASP A 260 60.21 40.02 -8.54
N PHE A 261 59.80 40.12 -9.82
CA PHE A 261 58.92 39.16 -10.48
C PHE A 261 59.70 37.92 -10.96
N VAL A 262 61.03 37.96 -10.96
CA VAL A 262 61.87 36.87 -11.47
C VAL A 262 62.87 36.41 -10.41
N ARG A 263 63.45 37.36 -9.67
CA ARG A 263 64.46 37.11 -8.64
C ARG A 263 63.92 36.16 -7.57
N SER A 264 64.70 35.13 -7.28
CA SER A 264 64.37 34.12 -6.27
C SER A 264 63.07 33.32 -6.53
N ARG A 265 62.51 33.37 -7.73
CA ARG A 265 61.29 32.62 -8.12
C ARG A 265 61.60 31.44 -9.03
N ALA A 266 60.65 30.51 -9.13
CA ALA A 266 60.59 29.57 -10.23
C ALA A 266 59.92 30.25 -11.43
N VAL A 267 60.60 30.27 -12.56
CA VAL A 267 60.13 30.90 -13.79
C VAL A 267 59.77 29.82 -14.79
N LEU A 268 58.52 29.75 -15.24
CA LEU A 268 58.13 28.88 -16.35
C LEU A 268 57.98 29.71 -17.62
N ILE A 269 58.55 29.26 -18.71
CA ILE A 269 58.45 29.89 -20.03
C ILE A 269 57.65 28.96 -20.92
N GLY A 270 56.55 29.42 -21.49
CA GLY A 270 55.72 28.57 -22.34
C GLY A 270 54.63 29.35 -23.07
N SER A 271 53.93 28.67 -23.98
CA SER A 271 52.91 29.29 -24.81
C SER A 271 51.58 29.46 -24.08
N THR A 272 50.99 30.65 -24.22
CA THR A 272 49.56 30.91 -23.94
C THR A 272 48.79 31.24 -25.22
N ALA A 273 49.47 31.24 -26.37
CA ALA A 273 48.90 31.57 -27.68
C ALA A 273 47.86 30.53 -28.14
N PRO A 274 46.62 30.94 -28.45
CA PRO A 274 45.56 30.04 -28.94
C PRO A 274 45.95 29.26 -30.21
N SER A 275 46.80 29.85 -31.07
CA SER A 275 47.24 29.27 -32.32
C SER A 275 48.06 27.97 -32.17
N LEU A 276 48.75 27.78 -31.04
CA LEU A 276 49.62 26.62 -30.80
C LEU A 276 48.89 25.40 -30.22
N LYS A 277 47.61 25.53 -29.85
CA LYS A 277 46.74 24.44 -29.38
C LYS A 277 47.29 23.65 -28.19
N ASP A 278 48.18 24.23 -27.38
CA ASP A 278 48.69 23.62 -26.15
C ASP A 278 47.77 23.93 -24.96
N PHE A 279 46.61 23.30 -24.97
CA PHE A 279 45.53 23.55 -24.01
C PHE A 279 44.96 22.26 -23.46
N ASN A 280 44.66 22.27 -22.17
CA ASN A 280 44.05 21.14 -21.47
C ASN A 280 42.76 21.58 -20.77
N GLN A 281 41.97 20.60 -20.34
CA GLN A 281 40.86 20.82 -19.42
C GLN A 281 41.24 20.34 -18.03
N ASN A 282 40.71 21.00 -16.99
CA ASN A 282 40.89 20.61 -15.60
C ASN A 282 39.58 20.83 -14.80
N SER A 283 39.61 20.63 -13.49
CA SER A 283 38.42 20.77 -12.64
C SER A 283 37.76 22.16 -12.64
N TYR A 284 38.50 23.22 -12.99
CA TYR A 284 37.95 24.58 -13.16
C TYR A 284 37.38 24.83 -14.56
N SER A 285 37.70 23.98 -15.55
CA SER A 285 37.28 24.17 -16.94
C SER A 285 35.77 24.04 -17.16
N SER A 286 35.05 23.28 -16.34
CA SER A 286 33.60 23.09 -16.55
C SER A 286 32.78 24.32 -16.13
N GLY A 287 31.71 24.61 -16.89
CA GLY A 287 30.65 25.55 -16.55
C GLY A 287 29.27 24.87 -16.64
N LEU A 288 28.27 25.37 -15.90
CA LEU A 288 26.88 24.86 -15.98
C LEU A 288 26.16 25.32 -17.26
N PHE A 289 26.50 26.51 -17.73
CA PHE A 289 25.87 27.17 -18.89
C PHE A 289 26.90 27.87 -19.79
N ALA A 290 28.19 27.54 -19.64
CA ALA A 290 29.29 28.17 -20.36
C ALA A 290 30.16 27.10 -21.02
N PRO A 291 30.73 27.39 -22.21
CA PRO A 291 31.67 26.49 -22.84
C PRO A 291 32.88 26.24 -21.92
N PRO A 292 33.52 25.06 -22.02
CA PRO A 292 34.65 24.74 -21.17
C PRO A 292 35.80 25.75 -21.35
N GLN A 293 36.30 26.32 -20.25
CA GLN A 293 37.48 27.17 -20.28
C GLN A 293 38.73 26.31 -20.29
N LEU A 294 39.52 26.41 -21.36
CA LEU A 294 40.77 25.68 -21.48
C LEU A 294 41.90 26.38 -20.72
N ILE A 295 42.81 25.59 -20.13
CA ILE A 295 44.01 26.11 -19.46
C ILE A 295 45.26 25.86 -20.34
N PRO A 296 46.14 26.86 -20.51
CA PRO A 296 47.43 26.67 -21.20
C PRO A 296 48.28 25.57 -20.53
N GLY A 297 49.02 24.80 -21.33
CA GLY A 297 49.93 23.75 -20.84
C GLY A 297 50.91 24.24 -19.77
N VAL A 298 51.54 25.40 -20.01
CA VAL A 298 52.48 26.03 -19.07
C VAL A 298 51.86 26.40 -17.73
N GLU A 299 50.59 26.81 -17.74
CA GLU A 299 49.87 27.17 -16.50
C GLU A 299 49.45 25.92 -15.73
N LEU A 300 49.11 24.84 -16.43
CA LEU A 300 48.88 23.53 -15.82
C LEU A 300 50.15 23.00 -15.13
N GLN A 301 51.31 23.12 -15.77
CA GLN A 301 52.60 22.76 -15.16
C GLN A 301 52.94 23.65 -13.96
N ALA A 302 52.59 24.94 -14.02
CA ALA A 302 52.73 25.85 -12.88
C ALA A 302 51.85 25.43 -11.69
N HIS A 303 50.64 24.89 -11.93
CA HIS A 303 49.82 24.30 -10.87
C HIS A 303 50.45 23.08 -10.22
N PHE A 304 51.02 22.16 -11.00
CA PHE A 304 51.72 20.99 -10.45
C PHE A 304 52.94 21.41 -9.63
N LEU A 305 53.74 22.35 -10.14
CA LEU A 305 54.86 22.92 -9.40
C LEU A 305 54.38 23.59 -8.10
N SER A 306 53.32 24.39 -8.16
CA SER A 306 52.74 25.05 -6.97
C SER A 306 52.26 24.04 -5.95
N GLN A 307 51.63 22.94 -6.38
CA GLN A 307 51.20 21.86 -5.49
C GLN A 307 52.40 21.25 -4.76
N ILE A 308 53.48 20.92 -5.48
CA ILE A 308 54.67 20.32 -4.89
C ILE A 308 55.35 21.29 -3.91
N LEU A 309 55.59 22.54 -4.32
CA LEU A 309 56.23 23.55 -3.47
C LEU A 309 55.40 23.88 -2.23
N SER A 310 54.09 24.03 -2.38
CA SER A 310 53.19 24.33 -1.25
C SER A 310 53.13 23.18 -0.26
N ALA A 311 53.10 21.93 -0.74
CA ALA A 311 53.14 20.76 0.13
C ALA A 311 54.49 20.68 0.87
N ALA A 312 55.60 20.88 0.16
CA ALA A 312 56.94 20.72 0.72
C ALA A 312 57.31 21.81 1.75
N LEU A 313 57.02 23.08 1.45
CA LEU A 313 57.42 24.22 2.26
C LEU A 313 56.36 24.60 3.31
N ASP A 314 55.09 24.67 2.87
CA ASP A 314 53.99 25.19 3.69
C ASP A 314 53.21 24.07 4.39
N GLY A 315 53.41 22.80 4.00
CA GLY A 315 52.63 21.68 4.50
C GLY A 315 51.20 21.64 3.95
N ARG A 316 50.94 22.26 2.78
CA ARG A 316 49.61 22.24 2.13
C ARG A 316 49.22 20.77 1.86
N PRO A 317 48.09 20.29 2.41
CA PRO A 317 47.71 18.89 2.24
C PRO A 317 47.35 18.57 0.79
N GLY A 318 47.75 17.38 0.34
CA GLY A 318 47.21 16.78 -0.88
C GLY A 318 45.78 16.30 -0.69
N ILE A 319 45.14 15.89 -1.78
CA ILE A 319 43.81 15.26 -1.71
C ILE A 319 44.01 13.79 -1.34
N LYS A 320 43.42 13.40 -0.21
CA LYS A 320 43.41 12.03 0.33
C LYS A 320 42.05 11.40 0.07
N VAL A 321 42.03 10.07 0.03
CA VAL A 321 40.82 9.26 -0.16
C VAL A 321 40.77 8.16 0.89
N TRP A 322 39.61 7.51 1.03
CA TRP A 322 39.46 6.33 1.87
C TRP A 322 39.84 5.05 1.12
N PRO A 323 40.25 4.00 1.86
CA PRO A 323 40.33 2.66 1.30
C PRO A 323 38.95 2.17 0.82
N GLU A 324 38.95 1.37 -0.23
CA GLU A 324 37.73 0.83 -0.87
C GLU A 324 36.76 0.16 0.11
N ALA A 325 37.28 -0.59 1.09
CA ALA A 325 36.46 -1.25 2.10
C ALA A 325 35.66 -0.27 2.99
N ALA A 326 36.26 0.90 3.32
CA ALA A 326 35.58 1.92 4.11
C ALA A 326 34.45 2.59 3.30
N GLU A 327 34.61 2.71 1.98
CA GLU A 327 33.57 3.23 1.10
C GLU A 327 32.39 2.25 0.94
N TRP A 328 32.64 0.94 0.94
CA TRP A 328 31.55 -0.06 0.93
C TRP A 328 30.74 -0.01 2.24
N LEU A 329 31.42 0.12 3.38
CA LEU A 329 30.73 0.33 4.67
C LEU A 329 29.96 1.64 4.69
N TRP A 330 30.49 2.69 4.07
CA TRP A 330 29.82 3.98 3.91
C TRP A 330 28.53 3.86 3.10
N ILE A 331 28.56 3.15 1.98
CA ILE A 331 27.37 2.85 1.16
C ILE A 331 26.32 2.10 1.97
N LEU A 332 26.74 1.06 2.70
CA LEU A 332 25.84 0.26 3.53
C LEU A 332 25.19 1.09 4.65
N LEU A 333 25.96 1.94 5.31
CA LEU A 333 25.49 2.82 6.38
C LEU A 333 24.39 3.76 5.88
N TRP A 334 24.60 4.40 4.72
CA TRP A 334 23.60 5.32 4.16
C TRP A 334 22.37 4.60 3.61
N SER A 335 22.54 3.38 3.08
CA SER A 335 21.40 2.52 2.74
C SER A 335 20.57 2.15 3.98
N TRP A 336 21.21 1.82 5.09
CA TRP A 336 20.52 1.54 6.35
C TRP A 336 19.81 2.79 6.88
N ALA A 337 20.48 3.95 6.85
CA ALA A 337 19.89 5.22 7.29
C ALA A 337 18.62 5.56 6.50
N GLY A 338 18.63 5.37 5.17
CA GLY A 338 17.49 5.68 4.30
C GLY A 338 16.28 4.78 4.56
N ALA A 339 16.52 3.48 4.69
CA ALA A 339 15.49 2.52 5.07
C ALA A 339 14.94 2.79 6.49
N SER A 340 15.81 3.04 7.46
CA SER A 340 15.46 3.25 8.87
C SER A 340 14.63 4.53 9.08
N VAL A 341 15.04 5.65 8.49
CA VAL A 341 14.27 6.92 8.54
C VAL A 341 12.88 6.72 7.96
N SER A 342 12.79 6.09 6.79
CA SER A 342 11.51 5.87 6.10
C SER A 342 10.59 4.92 6.88
N TRP A 343 11.16 3.89 7.52
CA TRP A 343 10.43 2.93 8.35
C TRP A 343 9.88 3.55 9.64
N ASN A 344 10.65 4.44 10.26
CA ASN A 344 10.25 5.10 11.51
C ASN A 344 9.21 6.21 11.29
N VAL A 345 9.34 6.99 10.21
CA VAL A 345 8.44 8.12 9.91
C VAL A 345 7.06 7.65 9.40
N ARG A 346 7.01 6.51 8.68
CA ARG A 346 5.77 5.89 8.13
C ARG A 346 4.85 6.84 7.37
N SER A 347 5.40 7.84 6.71
CA SER A 347 4.64 8.87 5.97
C SER A 347 5.43 9.33 4.77
N ILE A 348 4.84 9.22 3.58
CA ILE A 348 5.49 9.49 2.29
C ILE A 348 6.10 10.90 2.26
N GLY A 349 5.29 11.93 2.51
CA GLY A 349 5.74 13.33 2.44
C GLY A 349 6.80 13.68 3.48
N ARG A 350 6.64 13.20 4.72
CA ARG A 350 7.61 13.45 5.79
C ARG A 350 8.92 12.72 5.55
N SER A 351 8.87 11.46 5.11
CA SER A 351 10.07 10.69 4.73
C SER A 351 10.83 11.38 3.61
N ALA A 352 10.15 11.85 2.57
CA ALA A 352 10.79 12.58 1.47
C ALA A 352 11.50 13.86 1.95
N CYS A 353 10.85 14.64 2.83
CA CYS A 353 11.46 15.83 3.42
C CYS A 353 12.70 15.49 4.26
N CYS A 354 12.61 14.49 5.14
CA CYS A 354 13.73 14.03 5.95
C CYS A 354 14.91 13.55 5.09
N LEU A 355 14.66 12.73 4.08
CA LEU A 355 15.70 12.22 3.18
C LEU A 355 16.38 13.35 2.42
N LEU A 356 15.62 14.35 1.95
CA LEU A 356 16.17 15.52 1.28
C LEU A 356 17.07 16.34 2.22
N SER A 357 16.63 16.60 3.46
CA SER A 357 17.44 17.29 4.46
C SER A 357 18.73 16.53 4.77
N ILE A 358 18.68 15.20 4.85
CA ILE A 358 19.85 14.36 5.06
C ILE A 358 20.80 14.43 3.85
N CYS A 359 20.30 14.37 2.61
CA CYS A 359 21.12 14.55 1.41
C CYS A 359 21.86 15.89 1.40
N LEU A 360 21.18 16.97 1.76
CA LEU A 360 21.79 18.31 1.84
C LEU A 360 22.85 18.38 2.93
N GLY A 361 22.54 17.86 4.13
CA GLY A 361 23.49 17.79 5.25
C GLY A 361 24.72 16.93 4.93
N LEU A 362 24.52 15.79 4.27
CA LEU A 362 25.59 14.93 3.78
C LEU A 362 26.48 15.66 2.78
N SER A 363 25.88 16.32 1.79
CA SER A 363 26.61 17.07 0.77
C SER A 363 27.46 18.18 1.38
N ALA A 364 26.90 18.94 2.34
CA ALA A 364 27.62 19.99 3.06
C ALA A 364 28.77 19.41 3.89
N THR A 365 28.55 18.30 4.59
CA THR A 365 29.57 17.63 5.42
C THR A 365 30.73 17.11 4.58
N LEU A 366 30.43 16.46 3.44
CA LEU A 366 31.46 15.98 2.53
C LEU A 366 32.22 17.11 1.85
N TYR A 367 31.56 18.24 1.57
CA TYR A 367 32.24 19.44 1.07
C TYR A 367 33.21 20.01 2.12
N LEU A 368 32.82 20.06 3.41
CA LEU A 368 33.73 20.48 4.49
C LEU A 368 34.93 19.53 4.65
N ALA A 369 34.70 18.22 4.58
CA ALA A 369 35.79 17.23 4.57
C ALA A 369 36.74 17.44 3.37
N PHE A 370 36.17 17.77 2.21
CA PHE A 370 36.94 18.07 1.01
C PHE A 370 37.80 19.34 1.13
N LEU A 371 37.32 20.38 1.82
CA LEU A 371 38.12 21.56 2.16
C LEU A 371 39.31 21.22 3.07
N ALA A 372 39.17 20.21 3.92
CA ALA A 372 40.26 19.67 4.74
C ALA A 372 41.21 18.71 3.96
N GLY A 373 40.99 18.54 2.65
CA GLY A 373 41.81 17.67 1.79
C GLY A 373 41.38 16.21 1.78
N LEU A 374 40.20 15.86 2.29
CA LEU A 374 39.67 14.50 2.24
C LEU A 374 38.54 14.39 1.21
N TRP A 375 38.78 13.72 0.09
CA TRP A 375 37.76 13.44 -0.91
C TRP A 375 37.07 12.11 -0.62
N LEU A 376 35.77 12.19 -0.31
CA LEU A 376 34.89 11.04 -0.10
C LEU A 376 33.81 11.01 -1.20
N PRO A 377 33.44 9.82 -1.73
CA PRO A 377 32.37 9.69 -2.71
C PRO A 377 31.01 10.19 -2.17
N LEU A 378 30.31 11.00 -2.96
CA LEU A 378 29.02 11.61 -2.64
C LEU A 378 27.83 10.88 -3.27
N ILE A 379 27.99 10.35 -4.47
CA ILE A 379 26.91 9.81 -5.31
C ILE A 379 26.42 8.44 -4.80
N PRO A 380 27.28 7.43 -4.53
CA PRO A 380 26.85 6.16 -3.94
C PRO A 380 26.05 6.30 -2.64
N PRO A 381 26.46 7.09 -1.62
CA PRO A 381 25.67 7.19 -0.39
C PRO A 381 24.33 7.89 -0.62
N ILE A 382 24.25 8.93 -1.47
CA ILE A 382 22.96 9.56 -1.82
C ILE A 382 22.03 8.57 -2.52
N LEU A 383 22.53 7.82 -3.51
CA LEU A 383 21.74 6.81 -4.22
C LEU A 383 21.27 5.70 -3.28
N SER A 384 22.11 5.30 -2.33
CA SER A 384 21.78 4.26 -1.35
C SER A 384 20.72 4.74 -0.37
N LEU A 385 20.87 5.96 0.16
CA LEU A 385 19.91 6.61 1.05
C LEU A 385 18.54 6.78 0.39
N LEU A 386 18.51 7.34 -0.82
CA LEU A 386 17.26 7.57 -1.55
C LEU A 386 16.64 6.26 -2.04
N GLY A 387 17.45 5.35 -2.59
CA GLY A 387 16.98 4.07 -3.12
C GLY A 387 16.34 3.20 -2.05
N SER A 388 16.98 3.08 -0.89
CA SER A 388 16.44 2.32 0.25
C SER A 388 15.20 2.99 0.86
N GLY A 389 15.21 4.32 0.97
CA GLY A 389 14.05 5.08 1.45
C GLY A 389 12.83 4.92 0.54
N CYS A 390 13.02 5.07 -0.77
CA CYS A 390 11.97 4.85 -1.78
C CYS A 390 11.44 3.41 -1.76
N ALA A 391 12.32 2.41 -1.61
CA ALA A 391 11.89 1.01 -1.53
C ALA A 391 11.00 0.76 -0.30
N VAL A 392 11.37 1.29 0.88
CA VAL A 392 10.55 1.17 2.10
C VAL A 392 9.23 1.93 1.96
N VAL A 393 9.26 3.15 1.39
CA VAL A 393 8.04 3.95 1.15
C VAL A 393 7.09 3.23 0.20
N GLY A 394 7.59 2.68 -0.91
CA GLY A 394 6.79 1.91 -1.85
C GLY A 394 6.17 0.67 -1.21
N TYR A 395 6.95 -0.04 -0.38
CA TYR A 395 6.44 -1.19 0.38
C TYR A 395 5.33 -0.81 1.37
N LEU A 396 5.50 0.29 2.11
CA LEU A 396 4.48 0.78 3.05
C LEU A 396 3.21 1.23 2.31
N ALA A 397 3.34 1.89 1.15
CA ALA A 397 2.20 2.28 0.33
C ALA A 397 1.42 1.07 -0.19
N GLN A 398 2.12 0.00 -0.64
CA GLN A 398 1.47 -1.24 -1.06
C GLN A 398 0.70 -1.90 0.08
N LEU A 399 1.28 -1.99 1.28
CA LEU A 399 0.59 -2.54 2.44
C LEU A 399 -0.65 -1.73 2.84
N GLN A 400 -0.58 -0.40 2.75
CA GLN A 400 -1.73 0.46 3.02
C GLN A 400 -2.86 0.24 2.03
N GLU A 401 -2.52 0.11 0.74
CA GLU A 401 -3.49 -0.17 -0.32
C GLU A 401 -4.12 -1.56 -0.18
N GLU A 402 -3.32 -2.60 0.11
CA GLU A 402 -3.83 -3.95 0.39
C GLU A 402 -4.77 -3.98 1.60
N LEU A 403 -4.41 -3.30 2.69
CA LEU A 403 -5.26 -3.18 3.87
C LEU A 403 -6.55 -2.42 3.57
N LYS A 404 -6.47 -1.33 2.80
CA LYS A 404 -7.63 -0.54 2.40
C LYS A 404 -8.58 -1.39 1.54
N ARG A 405 -8.07 -2.08 0.52
CA ARG A 405 -8.85 -2.99 -0.33
C ARG A 405 -9.49 -4.11 0.48
N SER A 406 -8.76 -4.71 1.42
CA SER A 406 -9.31 -5.76 2.28
C SER A 406 -10.46 -5.24 3.15
N LYS A 407 -10.33 -4.03 3.73
CA LYS A 407 -11.41 -3.39 4.50
C LYS A 407 -12.62 -3.05 3.64
N GLU A 408 -12.41 -2.45 2.47
CA GLU A 408 -13.49 -2.10 1.53
C GLU A 408 -14.22 -3.35 1.04
N PHE A 409 -13.49 -4.43 0.75
CA PHE A 409 -14.08 -5.71 0.38
C PHE A 409 -14.93 -6.30 1.51
N LEU A 410 -14.44 -6.32 2.75
CA LEU A 410 -15.21 -6.83 3.89
C LEU A 410 -16.48 -6.00 4.16
N GLN A 411 -16.39 -4.67 4.07
CA GLN A 411 -17.55 -3.78 4.19
C GLN A 411 -18.56 -4.05 3.08
N SER A 412 -18.10 -4.18 1.83
CA SER A 412 -18.96 -4.50 0.69
C SER A 412 -19.68 -5.85 0.85
N LEU A 413 -19.01 -6.87 1.40
CA LEU A 413 -19.66 -8.17 1.67
C LEU A 413 -20.78 -8.03 2.69
N ILE A 414 -20.53 -7.31 3.79
CA ILE A 414 -21.53 -7.09 4.83
C ILE A 414 -22.72 -6.25 4.30
N ASP A 415 -22.47 -5.27 3.42
CA ASP A 415 -23.51 -4.44 2.80
C ASP A 415 -24.37 -5.16 1.75
N THR A 416 -23.88 -6.27 1.17
CA THR A 416 -24.69 -7.12 0.27
C THR A 416 -25.69 -8.02 1.00
N ILE A 417 -25.54 -8.20 2.32
CA ILE A 417 -26.48 -9.00 3.10
C ILE A 417 -27.79 -8.18 3.27
N PRO A 418 -28.96 -8.73 2.87
CA PRO A 418 -30.23 -8.01 2.93
C PRO A 418 -30.75 -7.81 4.35
N ASP A 419 -30.43 -8.74 5.25
CA ASP A 419 -30.81 -8.66 6.67
C ASP A 419 -29.99 -7.55 7.36
N PRO A 420 -30.61 -6.65 8.15
CA PRO A 420 -29.89 -5.70 8.99
C PRO A 420 -28.89 -6.37 9.93
N ILE A 421 -27.63 -5.94 9.88
CA ILE A 421 -26.56 -6.43 10.74
C ILE A 421 -25.93 -5.28 11.51
N PHE A 422 -25.73 -5.51 12.81
CA PHE A 422 -24.99 -4.61 13.69
C PHE A 422 -23.91 -5.34 14.49
N VAL A 423 -22.85 -4.62 14.83
CA VAL A 423 -21.81 -5.06 15.76
C VAL A 423 -21.64 -3.99 16.84
N LYS A 424 -21.77 -4.39 18.10
CA LYS A 424 -21.56 -3.52 19.28
C LYS A 424 -20.30 -3.92 20.05
N ASP A 425 -19.65 -2.95 20.69
CA ASP A 425 -18.61 -3.19 21.68
C ASP A 425 -19.20 -3.56 23.06
N ARG A 426 -18.33 -3.83 24.04
CA ARG A 426 -18.74 -4.11 25.44
C ARG A 426 -19.47 -2.95 26.13
N ASN A 427 -19.44 -1.74 25.57
CA ASN A 427 -20.15 -0.58 26.10
C ASN A 427 -21.46 -0.33 25.34
N HIS A 428 -21.94 -1.33 24.58
CA HIS A 428 -23.14 -1.28 23.74
C HIS A 428 -23.11 -0.20 22.65
N ARG A 429 -21.92 0.24 22.23
CA ARG A 429 -21.79 1.22 21.15
C ARG A 429 -21.64 0.53 19.82
N TRP A 430 -22.34 1.02 18.78
CA TRP A 430 -22.18 0.49 17.43
C TRP A 430 -20.79 0.75 16.86
N VAL A 431 -20.13 -0.34 16.43
CA VAL A 431 -18.78 -0.36 15.84
C VAL A 431 -18.83 -0.63 14.34
N VAL A 432 -19.70 -1.53 13.90
CA VAL A 432 -19.91 -1.88 12.48
C VAL A 432 -21.41 -2.03 12.23
N LEU A 433 -21.89 -1.46 11.13
CA LEU A 433 -23.27 -1.54 10.68
C LEU A 433 -23.27 -1.79 9.18
N ASN A 434 -24.24 -2.55 8.68
CA ASN A 434 -24.45 -2.68 7.24
C ASN A 434 -25.47 -1.66 6.72
N GLN A 435 -25.51 -1.49 5.41
CA GLN A 435 -26.44 -0.56 4.77
C GLN A 435 -27.91 -0.94 4.99
N ALA A 436 -28.21 -2.25 5.14
CA ALA A 436 -29.56 -2.71 5.45
C ALA A 436 -30.03 -2.20 6.82
N TYR A 437 -29.17 -2.23 7.84
CA TYR A 437 -29.46 -1.68 9.17
C TYR A 437 -29.74 -0.18 9.14
N CYS A 438 -28.90 0.59 8.44
CA CYS A 438 -29.10 2.04 8.32
C CYS A 438 -30.46 2.37 7.65
N ARG A 439 -30.80 1.66 6.57
CA ARG A 439 -32.10 1.82 5.88
C ARG A 439 -33.28 1.41 6.74
N PHE A 440 -33.13 0.34 7.52
CA PHE A 440 -34.20 -0.24 8.31
C PHE A 440 -34.54 0.61 9.55
N ILE A 441 -33.53 1.13 10.24
CA ILE A 441 -33.74 2.04 11.38
C ILE A 441 -34.10 3.46 10.91
N GLY A 442 -33.69 3.86 9.71
CA GLY A 442 -34.03 5.17 9.13
C GLY A 442 -33.05 6.31 9.46
N TYR A 443 -31.86 5.96 9.98
CA TYR A 443 -30.78 6.93 10.23
C TYR A 443 -29.55 6.64 9.39
N PRO A 444 -28.82 7.68 8.93
CA PRO A 444 -27.57 7.50 8.21
C PRO A 444 -26.46 7.02 9.14
N LEU A 445 -25.46 6.32 8.57
CA LEU A 445 -24.37 5.68 9.32
C LEU A 445 -23.62 6.66 10.25
N GLU A 446 -23.45 7.91 9.84
CA GLU A 446 -22.76 8.94 10.61
C GLU A 446 -23.49 9.30 11.92
N VAL A 447 -24.82 9.15 11.94
CA VAL A 447 -25.64 9.38 13.14
C VAL A 447 -25.56 8.18 14.07
N LEU A 448 -25.54 6.97 13.51
CA LEU A 448 -25.56 5.72 14.27
C LEU A 448 -24.20 5.39 14.90
N THR A 449 -23.09 5.75 14.28
CA THR A 449 -21.76 5.34 14.74
C THR A 449 -21.43 5.89 16.13
N SER A 450 -20.93 5.05 17.04
CA SER A 450 -20.56 5.40 18.44
C SER A 450 -21.71 5.84 19.36
N ARG A 451 -22.97 5.70 18.95
CA ARG A 451 -24.14 5.86 19.82
C ARG A 451 -24.57 4.54 20.45
N THR A 452 -25.46 4.62 21.43
CA THR A 452 -26.10 3.48 22.11
C THR A 452 -27.59 3.43 21.76
N ASP A 453 -28.26 2.32 22.08
CA ASP A 453 -29.71 2.17 21.84
C ASP A 453 -30.52 3.27 22.53
N TYR A 454 -30.12 3.71 23.73
CA TYR A 454 -30.78 4.78 24.50
C TYR A 454 -30.73 6.15 23.82
N ASP A 455 -29.80 6.37 22.90
CA ASP A 455 -29.69 7.65 22.19
C ASP A 455 -30.70 7.78 21.04
N LEU A 456 -31.30 6.66 20.60
CA LEU A 456 -32.08 6.57 19.36
C LEU A 456 -33.48 5.98 19.53
N PHE A 457 -33.64 5.00 20.41
CA PHE A 457 -34.92 4.31 20.60
C PHE A 457 -35.66 4.83 21.85
N PRO A 458 -37.00 4.71 21.89
CA PRO A 458 -37.78 4.93 23.11
C PRO A 458 -37.22 4.14 24.29
N GLN A 459 -37.25 4.72 25.49
CA GLN A 459 -36.62 4.13 26.68
C GLN A 459 -37.05 2.67 26.94
N ALA A 460 -38.34 2.37 26.80
CA ALA A 460 -38.85 1.01 27.00
C ALA A 460 -38.29 -0.01 25.98
N GLU A 461 -38.06 0.40 24.73
CA GLU A 461 -37.47 -0.46 23.69
C GLU A 461 -35.96 -0.62 23.93
N ALA A 462 -35.26 0.48 24.23
CA ALA A 462 -33.84 0.48 24.55
C ALA A 462 -33.52 -0.39 25.79
N ASP A 463 -34.37 -0.35 26.83
CA ASP A 463 -34.25 -1.19 28.02
C ASP A 463 -34.28 -2.69 27.66
N ILE A 464 -35.16 -3.09 26.74
CA ILE A 464 -35.28 -4.48 26.27
C ILE A 464 -34.03 -4.88 25.50
N PHE A 465 -33.58 -4.06 24.55
CA PHE A 465 -32.37 -4.34 23.76
C PHE A 465 -31.15 -4.47 24.66
N TRP A 466 -31.01 -3.57 25.63
CA TRP A 466 -29.92 -3.60 26.61
C TRP A 466 -29.93 -4.90 27.42
N GLN A 467 -31.09 -5.31 27.94
CA GLN A 467 -31.23 -6.55 28.72
C GLN A 467 -30.84 -7.78 27.89
N HIS A 468 -31.28 -7.85 26.63
CA HIS A 468 -30.94 -8.95 25.73
C HIS A 468 -29.45 -8.97 25.37
N ASP A 469 -28.87 -7.80 25.10
CA ASP A 469 -27.44 -7.66 24.82
C ASP A 469 -26.60 -8.10 26.04
N GLU A 470 -26.96 -7.64 27.26
CA GLU A 470 -26.30 -8.02 28.51
C GLU A 470 -26.42 -9.51 28.81
N LEU A 471 -27.58 -10.13 28.53
CA LEU A 471 -27.76 -11.56 28.73
C LEU A 471 -26.77 -12.38 27.88
N VAL A 472 -26.54 -11.99 26.63
CA VAL A 472 -25.54 -12.64 25.75
C VAL A 472 -24.12 -12.38 26.24
N LEU A 473 -23.82 -11.14 26.67
CA LEU A 473 -22.50 -10.76 27.20
C LEU A 473 -22.15 -11.52 28.49
N GLN A 474 -23.14 -11.81 29.34
CA GLN A 474 -22.96 -12.53 30.61
C GLN A 474 -22.93 -14.05 30.43
N THR A 475 -23.83 -14.60 29.61
CA THR A 475 -23.99 -16.06 29.46
C THR A 475 -23.07 -16.67 28.41
N TYR A 476 -22.51 -15.87 27.50
CA TYR A 476 -21.73 -16.31 26.33
C TYR A 476 -22.51 -17.25 25.39
N GLN A 477 -23.84 -17.29 25.51
CA GLN A 477 -24.71 -18.08 24.64
C GLN A 477 -25.43 -17.18 23.64
N PRO A 478 -25.61 -17.61 22.38
CA PRO A 478 -26.41 -16.86 21.42
C PRO A 478 -27.87 -16.79 21.87
N LEU A 479 -28.50 -15.64 21.64
CA LEU A 479 -29.91 -15.39 21.97
C LEU A 479 -30.66 -15.02 20.69
N GLU A 480 -31.82 -15.60 20.49
CA GLU A 480 -32.76 -15.23 19.42
C GLU A 480 -34.11 -14.92 20.07
N ASN A 481 -34.64 -13.73 19.80
CA ASN A 481 -35.86 -13.24 20.42
C ASN A 481 -36.68 -12.39 19.46
N GLU A 482 -38.00 -12.41 19.63
CA GLU A 482 -38.91 -11.49 18.95
C GLU A 482 -39.09 -10.24 19.81
N GLU A 483 -38.99 -9.07 19.21
CA GLU A 483 -39.09 -7.78 19.88
C GLU A 483 -39.69 -6.74 18.92
N CYS A 484 -40.25 -5.66 19.47
CA CYS A 484 -40.74 -4.55 18.67
C CYS A 484 -39.71 -3.42 18.72
N PHE A 485 -39.57 -2.70 17.61
CA PHE A 485 -38.87 -1.42 17.63
C PHE A 485 -39.59 -0.41 16.75
N THR A 486 -39.42 0.86 17.07
CA THR A 486 -39.95 1.98 16.30
C THR A 486 -38.84 2.64 15.50
N ASP A 487 -39.00 2.73 14.18
CA ASP A 487 -38.03 3.38 13.30
C ASP A 487 -38.06 4.92 13.39
N ALA A 488 -37.13 5.58 12.71
CA ALA A 488 -37.04 7.05 12.66
C ALA A 488 -38.27 7.73 12.05
N HIS A 489 -39.12 6.99 11.34
CA HIS A 489 -40.37 7.48 10.74
C HIS A 489 -41.58 7.25 11.65
N GLY A 490 -41.39 6.64 12.82
CA GLY A 490 -42.45 6.34 13.78
C GLY A 490 -43.24 5.08 13.45
N ILE A 491 -42.75 4.22 12.55
CA ILE A 491 -43.38 2.94 12.23
C ILE A 491 -42.82 1.88 13.17
N THR A 492 -43.70 1.17 13.88
CA THR A 492 -43.33 0.05 14.74
C THR A 492 -43.28 -1.24 13.92
N HIS A 493 -42.14 -1.92 13.96
CA HIS A 493 -41.90 -3.19 13.30
C HIS A 493 -41.78 -4.31 14.32
N LEU A 494 -42.25 -5.50 13.97
CA LEU A 494 -42.00 -6.71 14.74
C LEU A 494 -40.80 -7.43 14.13
N ILE A 495 -39.75 -7.60 14.94
CA ILE A 495 -38.48 -8.13 14.49
C ILE A 495 -38.09 -9.39 15.26
N SER A 496 -37.39 -10.30 14.57
CA SER A 496 -36.62 -11.37 15.21
C SER A 496 -35.15 -11.00 15.15
N THR A 497 -34.53 -10.85 16.31
CA THR A 497 -33.12 -10.49 16.42
C THR A 497 -32.33 -11.65 16.97
N LYS A 498 -31.31 -12.08 16.22
CA LYS A 498 -30.34 -13.08 16.64
C LYS A 498 -29.02 -12.41 17.01
N ARG A 499 -28.63 -12.55 18.28
CA ARG A 499 -27.42 -11.98 18.87
C ARG A 499 -26.42 -13.08 19.18
N SER A 500 -25.17 -12.84 18.87
CA SER A 500 -24.08 -13.77 19.13
C SER A 500 -22.83 -13.02 19.54
N LEU A 501 -21.99 -13.68 20.34
CA LEU A 501 -20.76 -13.09 20.82
C LEU A 501 -19.57 -13.53 19.96
N HIS A 502 -18.79 -12.57 19.48
CA HIS A 502 -17.58 -12.80 18.72
C HIS A 502 -16.36 -12.26 19.48
N LYS A 503 -15.27 -13.02 19.49
CA LYS A 503 -14.02 -12.62 20.13
C LYS A 503 -12.96 -12.37 19.06
N ASP A 504 -12.36 -11.19 19.07
CA ASP A 504 -11.27 -10.89 18.16
C ASP A 504 -9.94 -11.53 18.60
N ALA A 505 -8.91 -11.41 17.75
CA ALA A 505 -7.57 -11.93 18.05
C ALA A 505 -6.89 -11.24 19.26
N ALA A 506 -7.33 -10.04 19.65
CA ALA A 506 -6.84 -9.30 20.82
C ALA A 506 -7.60 -9.68 22.11
N GLY A 507 -8.66 -10.46 22.00
CA GLY A 507 -9.51 -10.92 23.09
C GLY A 507 -10.65 -9.99 23.45
N ASN A 508 -10.90 -8.93 22.68
CA ASN A 508 -12.08 -8.09 22.83
C ASN A 508 -13.32 -8.85 22.40
N LEU A 509 -14.41 -8.64 23.13
CA LEU A 509 -15.71 -9.24 22.83
C LEU A 509 -16.56 -8.22 22.08
N PHE A 510 -17.16 -8.67 20.99
CA PHE A 510 -18.09 -7.93 20.15
C PHE A 510 -19.41 -8.67 20.08
N LEU A 511 -20.51 -7.94 20.25
CA LEU A 511 -21.85 -8.49 20.07
C LEU A 511 -22.26 -8.30 18.62
N VAL A 512 -22.53 -9.39 17.90
CA VAL A 512 -22.98 -9.38 16.51
C VAL A 512 -24.46 -9.73 16.47
N GLY A 513 -25.28 -8.81 16.00
CA GLY A 513 -26.72 -8.98 15.85
C GLY A 513 -27.16 -8.99 14.39
N ALA A 514 -28.04 -9.91 14.02
CA ALA A 514 -28.75 -9.93 12.75
C ALA A 514 -30.26 -9.82 13.03
N ILE A 515 -30.93 -8.91 12.34
CA ILE A 515 -32.36 -8.63 12.53
C ILE A 515 -33.10 -9.13 11.29
N ARG A 516 -34.27 -9.72 11.51
CA ARG A 516 -35.21 -10.06 10.46
C ARG A 516 -36.55 -9.41 10.77
N ASP A 517 -37.07 -8.64 9.83
CA ASP A 517 -38.44 -8.15 9.90
C ASP A 517 -39.42 -9.31 9.69
N ILE A 518 -40.30 -9.53 10.66
CA ILE A 518 -41.31 -10.59 10.64
C ILE A 518 -42.74 -10.04 10.65
N THR A 519 -42.92 -8.72 10.52
CA THR A 519 -44.22 -8.03 10.58
C THR A 519 -45.22 -8.63 9.58
N ASP A 520 -44.87 -8.63 8.28
CA ASP A 520 -45.72 -9.18 7.23
C ASP A 520 -45.92 -10.70 7.33
N ARG A 521 -44.94 -11.41 7.89
CA ARG A 521 -45.02 -12.86 8.06
C ARG A 521 -46.04 -13.20 9.13
N LYS A 522 -45.99 -12.50 10.28
CA LYS A 522 -46.91 -12.72 11.40
C LYS A 522 -48.33 -12.31 11.04
N LEU A 523 -48.52 -11.16 10.39
CA LEU A 523 -49.84 -10.75 9.91
C LEU A 523 -50.49 -11.77 8.96
N ARG A 524 -49.70 -12.43 8.10
CA ARG A 524 -50.20 -13.49 7.21
C ARG A 524 -50.49 -14.80 7.94
N GLU A 525 -49.66 -15.16 8.92
CA GLU A 525 -49.87 -16.33 9.78
C GLU A 525 -51.20 -16.20 10.53
N ASP A 526 -51.42 -15.07 11.20
CA ASP A 526 -52.66 -14.77 11.93
C ASP A 526 -53.89 -14.78 11.00
N ALA A 527 -53.77 -14.20 9.80
CA ALA A 527 -54.87 -14.18 8.82
C ALA A 527 -55.21 -15.59 8.28
N LEU A 528 -54.22 -16.46 8.12
CA LEU A 528 -54.42 -17.85 7.70
C LEU A 528 -55.09 -18.68 8.80
N GLU A 529 -54.71 -18.49 10.07
CA GLU A 529 -55.36 -19.16 11.19
C GLU A 529 -56.84 -18.81 11.29
N GLN A 530 -57.18 -17.51 11.17
CA GLN A 530 -58.57 -17.06 11.16
C GLN A 530 -59.39 -17.67 10.01
N LYS A 531 -58.82 -17.72 8.80
CA LYS A 531 -59.48 -18.28 7.62
C LYS A 531 -59.70 -19.80 7.73
N ASN A 532 -58.77 -20.52 8.33
CA ASN A 532 -58.91 -21.96 8.57
C ASN A 532 -60.03 -22.27 9.57
N ALA A 533 -60.16 -21.47 10.64
CA ALA A 533 -61.23 -21.63 11.61
C ALA A 533 -62.63 -21.46 10.99
N GLU A 534 -62.80 -20.50 10.07
CA GLU A 534 -64.07 -20.26 9.38
C GLU A 534 -64.45 -21.41 8.42
N LEU A 535 -63.47 -21.92 7.65
CA LEU A 535 -63.67 -23.08 6.76
C LEU A 535 -64.07 -24.34 7.52
N SER A 536 -63.49 -24.56 8.71
CA SER A 536 -63.83 -25.72 9.55
C SER A 536 -65.31 -25.69 10.00
N HIS A 537 -65.86 -24.53 10.38
CA HIS A 537 -67.27 -24.44 10.78
C HIS A 537 -68.22 -24.72 9.60
N GLN A 538 -67.92 -24.19 8.41
CA GLN A 538 -68.72 -24.43 7.20
C GLN A 538 -68.67 -25.89 6.71
N ALA A 539 -67.58 -26.61 6.98
CA ALA A 539 -67.41 -28.00 6.55
C ALA A 539 -68.28 -29.01 7.31
N TYR A 540 -68.73 -28.69 8.53
CA TYR A 540 -69.38 -29.66 9.45
C TYR A 540 -70.83 -29.31 9.85
N HIS A 541 -71.32 -28.11 9.54
CA HIS A 541 -72.67 -27.67 9.88
C HIS A 541 -73.51 -27.34 8.63
N ASP A 542 -74.83 -27.56 8.72
CA ASP A 542 -75.80 -27.17 7.69
C ASP A 542 -76.01 -25.65 7.73
N ALA A 543 -75.80 -24.99 6.59
CA ALA A 543 -75.80 -23.54 6.49
C ALA A 543 -77.16 -22.90 6.83
N LEU A 544 -78.27 -23.63 6.67
CA LEU A 544 -79.61 -23.11 6.92
C LEU A 544 -80.06 -23.30 8.37
N THR A 545 -79.87 -24.49 8.94
CA THR A 545 -80.40 -24.86 10.26
C THR A 545 -79.37 -24.78 11.39
N GLY A 546 -78.07 -24.72 11.07
CA GLY A 546 -76.97 -24.76 12.03
C GLY A 546 -76.75 -26.14 12.68
N LEU A 547 -77.54 -27.16 12.30
CA LEU A 547 -77.37 -28.53 12.76
C LEU A 547 -76.13 -29.17 12.12
N SER A 548 -75.71 -30.32 12.63
CA SER A 548 -74.68 -31.12 11.98
C SER A 548 -75.08 -31.46 10.54
N ASN A 549 -74.19 -31.26 9.58
CA ASN A 549 -74.43 -31.64 8.19
C ASN A 549 -74.19 -33.13 7.97
N ARG A 550 -74.40 -33.60 6.74
CA ARG A 550 -74.15 -34.99 6.34
C ARG A 550 -72.77 -35.51 6.75
N LYS A 551 -71.70 -34.71 6.64
CA LYS A 551 -70.36 -35.15 7.00
C LYS A 551 -70.23 -35.38 8.51
N MET A 552 -70.63 -34.40 9.31
CA MET A 552 -70.59 -34.49 10.78
C MET A 552 -71.51 -35.61 11.31
N PHE A 553 -72.65 -35.84 10.67
CA PHE A 553 -73.55 -36.95 10.98
C PHE A 553 -72.84 -38.30 10.92
N TYR A 554 -72.15 -38.61 9.81
CA TYR A 554 -71.46 -39.88 9.65
C TYR A 554 -70.31 -40.04 10.64
N GLU A 555 -69.55 -38.97 10.94
CA GLU A 555 -68.51 -38.99 11.96
C GLU A 555 -69.10 -39.27 13.37
N CYS A 556 -70.20 -38.61 13.73
CA CYS A 556 -70.88 -38.86 15.00
C CYS A 556 -71.48 -40.26 15.10
N LEU A 557 -72.06 -40.77 14.01
CA LEU A 557 -72.61 -42.12 13.94
C LEU A 557 -71.49 -43.15 14.10
N HIS A 558 -70.41 -43.01 13.34
CA HIS A 558 -69.26 -43.92 13.43
C HIS A 558 -68.68 -43.96 14.85
N SER A 559 -68.42 -42.79 15.45
CA SER A 559 -67.92 -42.69 16.82
C SER A 559 -68.89 -43.30 17.85
N SER A 560 -70.21 -43.09 17.67
CA SER A 560 -71.23 -43.68 18.54
C SER A 560 -71.25 -45.21 18.44
N LEU A 561 -71.07 -45.77 17.24
CA LEU A 561 -71.02 -47.21 17.01
C LEU A 561 -69.73 -47.85 17.58
N GLU A 562 -68.57 -47.21 17.41
CA GLU A 562 -67.30 -47.69 18.00
C GLU A 562 -67.39 -47.75 19.53
N ARG A 563 -67.96 -46.72 20.14
CA ARG A 563 -68.20 -46.66 21.58
C ARG A 563 -69.19 -47.75 22.02
N ALA A 564 -70.29 -47.91 21.28
CA ALA A 564 -71.32 -48.88 21.60
C ALA A 564 -70.82 -50.33 21.47
N SER A 565 -70.01 -50.62 20.45
CA SER A 565 -69.32 -51.90 20.27
C SER A 565 -68.44 -52.25 21.48
N SER A 566 -67.68 -51.27 21.98
CA SER A 566 -66.78 -51.45 23.11
C SER A 566 -67.52 -51.64 24.45
N ASN A 567 -68.67 -50.97 24.62
CA ASN A 567 -69.42 -50.97 25.87
C ASN A 567 -70.64 -51.91 25.90
N GLN A 568 -70.88 -52.66 24.80
CA GLN A 568 -72.09 -53.48 24.61
C GLN A 568 -73.40 -52.68 24.79
N GLU A 569 -73.42 -51.45 24.27
CA GLU A 569 -74.56 -50.54 24.33
C GLU A 569 -75.38 -50.59 23.03
N LEU A 570 -76.67 -50.28 23.12
CA LEU A 570 -77.53 -50.10 21.95
C LEU A 570 -77.48 -48.65 21.46
N VAL A 571 -77.49 -48.46 20.14
CA VAL A 571 -77.64 -47.14 19.50
C VAL A 571 -78.86 -47.18 18.60
N ALA A 572 -79.77 -46.22 18.72
CA ALA A 572 -80.84 -46.04 17.75
C ALA A 572 -80.49 -44.93 16.77
N LEU A 573 -80.67 -45.20 15.48
CA LEU A 573 -80.67 -44.21 14.43
C LEU A 573 -82.11 -43.99 13.96
N LEU A 574 -82.58 -42.76 14.08
CA LEU A 574 -83.86 -42.31 13.57
C LEU A 574 -83.60 -41.53 12.28
N PHE A 575 -84.31 -41.89 11.22
CA PHE A 575 -84.33 -41.17 9.95
C PHE A 575 -85.72 -40.54 9.79
N LEU A 576 -85.77 -39.23 9.61
CA LEU A 576 -86.99 -38.44 9.64
C LEU A 576 -87.15 -37.68 8.33
N ASP A 577 -88.37 -37.66 7.82
CA ASP A 577 -88.75 -36.85 6.67
C ASP A 577 -90.04 -36.09 6.98
N LEU A 578 -90.12 -34.84 6.53
CA LEU A 578 -91.28 -33.99 6.76
C LEU A 578 -92.35 -34.23 5.69
N ASP A 579 -93.46 -34.80 6.12
CA ASP A 579 -94.56 -35.16 5.24
C ASP A 579 -95.17 -33.92 4.59
N GLY A 580 -95.08 -33.84 3.26
CA GLY A 580 -95.69 -32.77 2.47
C GLY A 580 -94.86 -31.48 2.39
N PHE A 581 -93.59 -31.50 2.81
CA PHE A 581 -92.72 -30.33 2.74
C PHE A 581 -92.58 -29.74 1.32
N LYS A 582 -92.49 -30.60 0.30
CA LYS A 582 -92.46 -30.14 -1.11
C LYS A 582 -93.70 -29.31 -1.47
N LEU A 583 -94.89 -29.73 -1.03
CA LEU A 583 -96.14 -28.99 -1.28
C LEU A 583 -96.11 -27.61 -0.61
N ILE A 584 -95.47 -27.49 0.55
CA ILE A 584 -95.30 -26.21 1.25
C ILE A 584 -94.38 -25.28 0.46
N ASN A 585 -93.24 -25.79 -0.02
CA ASN A 585 -92.36 -25.01 -0.90
C ASN A 585 -93.07 -24.56 -2.18
N ASP A 586 -93.84 -25.45 -2.79
CA ASP A 586 -94.57 -25.17 -4.04
C ASP A 586 -95.72 -24.17 -3.83
N THR A 587 -96.34 -24.15 -2.63
CA THR A 587 -97.52 -23.31 -2.33
C THR A 587 -97.18 -21.98 -1.65
N LEU A 588 -96.24 -21.99 -0.70
CA LEU A 588 -95.90 -20.84 0.17
C LEU A 588 -94.50 -20.26 -0.13
N GLY A 589 -93.75 -20.89 -1.05
CA GLY A 589 -92.43 -20.46 -1.47
C GLY A 589 -91.30 -21.00 -0.59
N HIS A 590 -90.11 -21.09 -1.18
CA HIS A 590 -88.91 -21.63 -0.53
C HIS A 590 -88.53 -20.91 0.77
N ASN A 591 -88.77 -19.60 0.88
CA ASN A 591 -88.48 -18.85 2.11
C ASN A 591 -89.29 -19.34 3.31
N VAL A 592 -90.57 -19.67 3.12
CA VAL A 592 -91.42 -20.22 4.20
C VAL A 592 -91.00 -21.66 4.51
N GLY A 593 -90.59 -22.43 3.51
CA GLY A 593 -89.99 -23.75 3.72
C GLY A 593 -88.69 -23.70 4.51
N ASP A 594 -87.82 -22.73 4.26
CA ASP A 594 -86.57 -22.54 4.98
C ASP A 594 -86.82 -22.15 6.46
N LEU A 595 -87.75 -21.23 6.71
CA LEU A 595 -88.21 -20.89 8.07
C LEU A 595 -88.81 -22.10 8.78
N LEU A 596 -89.57 -22.94 8.05
CA LEU A 596 -90.11 -24.17 8.57
C LEU A 596 -89.00 -25.15 8.96
N LEU A 597 -87.99 -25.35 8.13
CA LEU A 597 -86.84 -26.22 8.43
C LEU A 597 -86.05 -25.73 9.65
N GLN A 598 -85.83 -24.43 9.78
CA GLN A 598 -85.18 -23.82 10.96
C GLN A 598 -86.03 -24.02 12.22
N ALA A 599 -87.35 -23.83 12.13
CA ALA A 599 -88.25 -24.03 13.26
C ALA A 599 -88.36 -25.51 13.65
N VAL A 600 -88.38 -26.42 12.67
CA VAL A 600 -88.32 -27.89 12.88
C VAL A 600 -87.01 -28.26 13.57
N ALA A 601 -85.87 -27.79 13.08
CA ALA A 601 -84.57 -28.03 13.71
C ALA A 601 -84.55 -27.58 15.18
N SER A 602 -85.05 -26.38 15.47
CA SER A 602 -85.18 -25.86 16.84
C SER A 602 -86.12 -26.72 17.71
N ARG A 603 -87.24 -27.17 17.14
CA ARG A 603 -88.22 -28.00 17.85
C ARG A 603 -87.69 -29.40 18.14
N LEU A 604 -87.04 -30.03 17.17
CA LEU A 604 -86.38 -31.32 17.33
C LEU A 604 -85.27 -31.25 18.39
N LYS A 605 -84.44 -30.19 18.37
CA LYS A 605 -83.38 -30.00 19.38
C LYS A 605 -83.93 -29.94 20.82
N LYS A 606 -85.16 -29.43 21.02
CA LYS A 606 -85.84 -29.42 22.33
C LYS A 606 -86.41 -30.78 22.73
N CYS A 607 -86.66 -31.67 21.78
CA CYS A 607 -87.13 -33.03 22.06
C CYS A 607 -86.02 -33.95 22.60
N LEU A 608 -84.77 -33.63 22.27
CA LEU A 608 -83.59 -34.47 22.49
C LEU A 608 -82.80 -34.06 23.74
N ARG A 609 -82.07 -35.02 24.34
CA ARG A 609 -81.13 -34.74 25.44
C ARG A 609 -79.76 -34.35 24.88
N GLY A 610 -78.91 -33.75 25.71
CA GLY A 610 -77.60 -33.23 25.27
C GLY A 610 -76.63 -34.27 24.71
N SER A 611 -76.83 -35.57 24.95
CA SER A 611 -76.04 -36.66 24.37
C SER A 611 -76.53 -37.12 23.00
N ASP A 612 -77.73 -36.74 22.59
CA ASP A 612 -78.29 -37.15 21.31
C ASP A 612 -77.79 -36.21 20.21
N THR A 613 -77.48 -36.77 19.04
CA THR A 613 -76.98 -35.98 17.91
C THR A 613 -78.08 -35.81 16.88
N ILE A 614 -78.40 -34.56 16.55
CA ILE A 614 -79.33 -34.23 15.47
C ILE A 614 -78.59 -33.63 14.28
N SER A 615 -78.91 -34.14 13.09
CA SER A 615 -78.32 -33.71 11.83
C SER A 615 -79.38 -33.46 10.78
N ARG A 616 -79.06 -32.62 9.79
CA ARG A 616 -79.86 -32.45 8.57
C ARG A 616 -79.03 -32.93 7.39
N LEU A 617 -79.52 -33.93 6.66
CA LEU A 617 -78.78 -34.55 5.57
C LEU A 617 -79.01 -33.86 4.21
N GLY A 618 -80.06 -33.05 4.12
CA GLY A 618 -80.45 -32.25 2.96
C GLY A 618 -81.98 -32.17 2.84
N GLY A 619 -82.50 -31.12 2.19
CA GLY A 619 -83.95 -30.99 1.99
C GLY A 619 -84.75 -30.99 3.31
N ASP A 620 -85.71 -31.89 3.41
CA ASP A 620 -86.57 -32.19 4.55
C ASP A 620 -86.11 -33.38 5.40
N GLU A 621 -84.93 -33.95 5.11
CA GLU A 621 -84.40 -35.13 5.78
C GLU A 621 -83.59 -34.74 7.02
N PHE A 622 -84.03 -35.22 8.18
CA PHE A 622 -83.32 -35.10 9.45
C PHE A 622 -82.94 -36.48 9.97
N THR A 623 -81.84 -36.55 10.70
CA THR A 623 -81.45 -37.77 11.42
C THR A 623 -81.18 -37.47 12.87
N VAL A 624 -81.49 -38.45 13.72
CA VAL A 624 -81.20 -38.40 15.14
C VAL A 624 -80.48 -39.67 15.55
N ILE A 625 -79.33 -39.52 16.21
CA ILE A 625 -78.56 -40.62 16.80
C ILE A 625 -78.80 -40.58 18.30
N LEU A 626 -79.32 -41.68 18.84
CA LEU A 626 -79.54 -41.88 20.27
C LEU A 626 -78.51 -42.89 20.79
N PRO A 627 -77.36 -42.44 21.34
CA PRO A 627 -76.36 -43.35 21.87
C PRO A 627 -76.80 -43.94 23.21
N ALA A 628 -76.34 -45.16 23.51
CA ALA A 628 -76.51 -45.83 24.81
C ALA A 628 -77.97 -45.86 25.31
N ILE A 629 -78.89 -46.34 24.46
CA ILE A 629 -80.28 -46.55 24.86
C ILE A 629 -80.44 -47.88 25.62
N PRO A 630 -81.31 -47.97 26.64
CA PRO A 630 -81.49 -49.20 27.43
C PRO A 630 -82.28 -50.30 26.70
N GLY A 631 -83.03 -49.96 25.66
CA GLY A 631 -83.89 -50.87 24.92
C GLY A 631 -84.66 -50.16 23.80
N ARG A 632 -85.31 -50.94 22.92
CA ARG A 632 -86.05 -50.41 21.74
C ARG A 632 -87.20 -49.48 22.12
N GLU A 633 -87.76 -49.65 23.31
CA GLU A 633 -88.87 -48.85 23.83
C GLU A 633 -88.47 -47.37 24.01
N GLU A 634 -87.19 -47.11 24.32
CA GLU A 634 -86.72 -45.74 24.50
C GLU A 634 -86.63 -45.00 23.17
N ALA A 635 -86.18 -45.67 22.10
CA ALA A 635 -86.21 -45.13 20.75
C ALA A 635 -87.65 -44.84 20.29
N ALA A 636 -88.60 -45.73 20.63
CA ALA A 636 -90.01 -45.54 20.33
C ALA A 636 -90.58 -44.29 21.03
N LYS A 637 -90.31 -44.10 22.32
CA LYS A 637 -90.74 -42.90 23.07
C LYS A 637 -90.20 -41.61 22.48
N VAL A 638 -88.92 -41.59 22.07
CA VAL A 638 -88.31 -40.40 21.46
C VAL A 638 -88.94 -40.13 20.09
N ALA A 639 -89.18 -41.16 19.28
CA ALA A 639 -89.84 -41.02 17.99
C ALA A 639 -91.29 -40.52 18.14
N GLU A 640 -92.07 -41.08 19.08
CA GLU A 640 -93.43 -40.63 19.39
C GLU A 640 -93.45 -39.16 19.84
N LYS A 641 -92.57 -38.79 20.78
CA LYS A 641 -92.38 -37.41 21.22
C LYS A 641 -92.04 -36.47 20.06
N ILE A 642 -91.22 -36.92 19.11
CA ILE A 642 -90.90 -36.12 17.91
C ILE A 642 -92.14 -35.96 17.03
N CYS A 643 -92.87 -37.03 16.72
CA CYS A 643 -94.09 -36.95 15.92
C CYS A 643 -95.12 -35.99 16.55
N GLU A 644 -95.36 -36.10 17.85
CA GLU A 644 -96.27 -35.20 18.60
C GLU A 644 -95.82 -33.75 18.54
N ALA A 645 -94.51 -33.51 18.72
CA ALA A 645 -93.95 -32.16 18.69
C ALA A 645 -94.05 -31.54 17.29
N ILE A 646 -93.76 -32.29 16.23
CA ILE A 646 -93.81 -31.78 14.85
C ILE A 646 -95.26 -31.52 14.41
N MET A 647 -96.22 -32.33 14.83
CA MET A 647 -97.65 -32.17 14.51
C MET A 647 -98.25 -30.85 15.03
N GLN A 648 -97.65 -30.23 16.06
CA GLN A 648 -98.10 -28.93 16.54
C GLN A 648 -97.94 -27.86 15.44
N PRO A 649 -98.93 -26.96 15.22
CA PRO A 649 -98.81 -25.94 14.19
C PRO A 649 -97.57 -25.05 14.35
N PHE A 650 -96.94 -24.68 13.24
CA PHE A 650 -95.89 -23.67 13.18
C PHE A 650 -96.51 -22.32 12.80
N ILE A 651 -96.35 -21.32 13.66
CA ILE A 651 -96.87 -19.97 13.45
C ILE A 651 -95.74 -19.10 12.90
N PHE A 652 -95.85 -18.73 11.64
CA PHE A 652 -95.06 -17.67 11.01
C PHE A 652 -96.00 -16.48 10.80
N GLU A 653 -95.50 -15.25 10.81
CA GLU A 653 -96.30 -14.01 10.95
C GLU A 653 -97.67 -14.01 10.25
N GLU A 654 -97.75 -14.41 8.97
CA GLU A 654 -99.00 -14.46 8.19
C GLU A 654 -99.54 -15.88 7.90
N HIS A 655 -98.85 -16.95 8.33
CA HIS A 655 -99.17 -18.33 7.95
C HIS A 655 -99.12 -19.30 9.13
N THR A 656 -100.16 -20.11 9.30
CA THR A 656 -100.13 -21.29 10.18
C THR A 656 -99.89 -22.53 9.33
N VAL A 657 -98.73 -23.16 9.51
CA VAL A 657 -98.31 -24.33 8.74
C VAL A 657 -98.34 -25.55 9.64
N SER A 658 -99.10 -26.58 9.25
CA SER A 658 -99.13 -27.86 9.95
C SER A 658 -98.46 -28.93 9.09
N VAL A 659 -97.40 -29.53 9.62
CA VAL A 659 -96.71 -30.67 9.00
C VAL A 659 -96.71 -31.84 9.96
N THR A 660 -96.51 -33.02 9.40
CA THR A 660 -96.25 -34.24 10.16
C THR A 660 -94.90 -34.81 9.75
N THR A 661 -94.40 -35.82 10.45
CA THR A 661 -93.14 -36.46 10.09
C THR A 661 -93.29 -37.96 10.08
N SER A 662 -92.64 -38.59 9.11
CA SER A 662 -92.52 -40.04 9.02
C SER A 662 -91.11 -40.41 9.49
N ILE A 663 -91.04 -41.32 10.47
CA ILE A 663 -89.78 -41.70 11.13
C ILE A 663 -89.49 -43.19 10.90
N GLY A 664 -88.26 -43.50 10.50
CA GLY A 664 -87.75 -44.86 10.45
C GLY A 664 -86.67 -45.07 11.49
N ILE A 665 -86.70 -46.21 12.17
CA ILE A 665 -85.78 -46.50 13.27
C ILE A 665 -84.99 -47.77 12.95
N SER A 666 -83.67 -47.69 13.03
CA SER A 666 -82.77 -48.85 13.03
C SER A 666 -81.95 -48.90 14.33
N LEU A 667 -81.69 -50.11 14.82
CA LEU A 667 -81.01 -50.36 16.09
C LEU A 667 -79.68 -51.06 15.85
N TYR A 668 -78.58 -50.49 16.33
CA TYR A 668 -77.31 -51.20 16.43
C TYR A 668 -77.29 -52.07 17.69
N PRO A 669 -76.81 -53.33 17.64
CA PRO A 669 -76.32 -54.06 16.45
C PRO A 669 -77.40 -54.92 15.75
N ILE A 670 -78.67 -54.79 16.13
CA ILE A 670 -79.78 -55.68 15.73
C ILE A 670 -80.07 -55.58 14.22
N ASP A 671 -80.22 -54.36 13.72
CA ASP A 671 -80.62 -54.05 12.34
C ASP A 671 -79.39 -53.76 11.45
N GLY A 672 -78.17 -53.85 11.98
CA GLY A 672 -76.94 -53.63 11.23
C GLY A 672 -75.75 -53.31 12.13
N GLN A 673 -74.54 -53.68 11.70
CA GLN A 673 -73.29 -53.42 12.44
C GLN A 673 -72.46 -52.27 11.87
N GLU A 674 -72.78 -51.80 10.67
CA GLU A 674 -72.08 -50.72 9.98
C GLU A 674 -73.01 -49.51 9.80
N SER A 675 -72.45 -48.30 9.80
CA SER A 675 -73.19 -47.04 9.68
C SER A 675 -74.08 -46.99 8.44
N ASP A 676 -73.57 -47.43 7.29
CA ASP A 676 -74.29 -47.35 6.00
C ASP A 676 -75.50 -48.31 5.98
N ILE A 677 -75.37 -49.47 6.63
CA ILE A 677 -76.46 -50.44 6.75
C ILE A 677 -77.56 -49.88 7.66
N LEU A 678 -77.20 -49.29 8.80
CA LEU A 678 -78.17 -48.69 9.71
C LEU A 678 -78.90 -47.51 9.08
N VAL A 679 -78.20 -46.65 8.34
CA VAL A 679 -78.81 -45.52 7.62
C VAL A 679 -79.79 -46.03 6.58
N LYS A 680 -79.38 -47.00 5.75
CA LYS A 680 -80.24 -47.60 4.71
C LYS A 680 -81.48 -48.26 5.31
N ASN A 681 -81.33 -48.94 6.43
CA ASN A 681 -82.43 -49.64 7.09
C ASN A 681 -83.39 -48.66 7.78
N ALA A 682 -82.87 -47.60 8.40
CA ALA A 682 -83.71 -46.53 8.94
C ALA A 682 -84.48 -45.79 7.82
N ASP A 683 -83.85 -45.50 6.69
CA ASP A 683 -84.53 -44.91 5.52
C ASP A 683 -85.63 -45.83 4.96
N ALA A 684 -85.34 -47.13 4.79
CA ALA A 684 -86.35 -48.11 4.37
C ALA A 684 -87.54 -48.21 5.34
N ALA A 685 -87.28 -48.14 6.65
CA ALA A 685 -88.33 -48.12 7.67
C ALA A 685 -89.15 -46.83 7.62
N MET A 686 -88.51 -45.68 7.38
CA MET A 686 -89.17 -44.38 7.20
C MET A 686 -90.09 -44.40 5.98
N TYR A 687 -89.66 -45.04 4.89
CA TYR A 687 -90.49 -45.17 3.69
C TYR A 687 -91.73 -46.04 3.96
N ARG A 688 -91.60 -47.13 4.72
CA ARG A 688 -92.76 -47.91 5.19
C ARG A 688 -93.71 -47.07 6.04
N ALA A 689 -93.19 -46.21 6.93
CA ALA A 689 -94.02 -45.30 7.73
C ALA A 689 -94.87 -44.35 6.84
N LYS A 690 -94.32 -43.91 5.70
CA LYS A 690 -95.07 -43.12 4.70
C LYS A 690 -96.18 -43.93 4.02
N GLU A 691 -95.92 -45.20 3.65
CA GLU A 691 -96.91 -46.08 3.02
C GLU A 691 -98.07 -46.45 3.96
N PHE A 692 -97.79 -46.60 5.26
CA PHE A 692 -98.80 -46.92 6.28
C PHE A 692 -99.67 -45.74 6.71
N GLY A 693 -99.64 -44.61 6.01
CA GLY A 693 -100.51 -43.45 6.27
C GLY A 693 -99.85 -42.20 6.83
N LYS A 694 -98.51 -42.14 6.87
CA LYS A 694 -97.69 -41.01 7.35
C LYS A 694 -97.87 -40.69 8.84
N ASN A 695 -97.15 -39.69 9.36
CA ASN A 695 -97.28 -39.22 10.74
C ASN A 695 -97.11 -40.31 11.82
N GLN A 696 -96.11 -41.18 11.63
CA GLN A 696 -95.85 -42.31 12.52
C GLN A 696 -94.38 -42.73 12.42
N TYR A 697 -93.96 -43.61 13.33
CA TYR A 697 -92.66 -44.25 13.25
C TYR A 697 -92.78 -45.74 12.89
N GLN A 698 -91.75 -46.28 12.26
CA GLN A 698 -91.60 -47.73 12.04
C GLN A 698 -90.18 -48.18 12.36
N PHE A 699 -90.07 -49.36 12.97
CA PHE A 699 -88.78 -50.06 13.07
C PHE A 699 -88.52 -50.82 11.77
N TYR A 700 -87.23 -51.03 11.42
CA TYR A 700 -86.84 -51.77 10.21
C TYR A 700 -87.26 -53.24 10.22
#